data_AF-A0A3A6HVN1-F1
#
_entry.id   AF-A0A3A6HVN1-F1
#
_cell.length_a   1.000
_cell.length_b   1.000
_cell.length_c   1.000
_cell.angle_alpha   90.00
_cell.angle_beta   90.00
_cell.angle_gamma   90.00
#
_symmetry.space_group_name_H-M   'P 1'
#
loop_
_entity.id
_entity.type
_entity.pdbx_description
1 polymer ?
#
loop_
_entity_poly.entity_id
_entity_poly.type
_entity_poly.pdbx_seq_one_letter_code
_entity_poly.pdbx_strand_id
1 'polypeptide(L)'
;MGKDLFIAEKPSVAREFAKALKYNMSNRDGYMESEQAIVTWCVGHLVTMSYPDAYDPELKRWTLKTLPFIPNEYKYEVIPSVKKQFDIVSGLLNREDVARIYVCTDSGREGEYIYRLVERQAGIDENSGKERRRVWIDSQTEEEILRGIKEAKELSAYDNLCDAAYLRAKEDYLMGINFSRVLTLKYGYPVKNYLKQDKAVISVGRVMTCVLGMVVNREREIRQFVKTPFYRVTGRFALASSGEETNGGRSFEGEWRAVEGSAWFQSPALYKENGFKKKEDAQKLISFLEEEPQKAPVIEKIEKKKEQKNPPLLYNLAELQNDCSKYFKISPDETLRIVQELYEKKLTTYPRTDARVLSSAVAKEINKNIGGLRNYQPAAAFAAQVLEQKSWQGIAKTRYVNDKQITDHYAIIPTGQGLGALSSVSATAAKVYEIIVRRFLSIFYPPAVYQKISLVINIKGERFFASFKVLMDEGYLKVTQFSFAKKKEETPRPEEGKKEGQENDGQEEDIKCDADFLKVLQSLKKGEELSCQGLEIREGETSPPKRYNSGTIILTMENAGQFVEDEELRAQIKGSGIGTSATRAEILKKLVSIDYLALNKKTQIITPTQMGEMIYDVVSDSIKPLLNPALTASWEKGLTMVAEGTITSDEYMKKLTDFVGRRTNIVKQLNNQQILFRQFDENAKYYAKQPARTAARKEDTKKEPEARKA
;
A
#
# COMPACT_ATOMS: atom_id res chain seq x y z
N MET A 1 0.42 -4.37 51.64
CA MET A 1 -0.10 -4.70 50.30
C MET A 1 1.03 -4.45 49.33
N GLY A 2 1.35 -5.41 48.45
CA GLY A 2 2.33 -5.17 47.38
C GLY A 2 1.76 -4.20 46.34
N LYS A 3 2.66 -3.54 45.61
CA LYS A 3 2.37 -2.61 44.51
C LYS A 3 2.06 -3.36 43.23
N ASP A 4 1.24 -2.73 42.39
CA ASP A 4 1.01 -3.13 41.01
C ASP A 4 2.04 -2.49 40.07
N LEU A 5 2.67 -3.26 39.19
CA LEU A 5 3.62 -2.78 38.18
C LEU A 5 2.99 -2.84 36.78
N PHE A 6 2.80 -1.69 36.14
CA PHE A 6 2.29 -1.57 34.77
C PHE A 6 3.44 -1.36 33.80
N ILE A 7 3.56 -2.19 32.77
CA ILE A 7 4.65 -2.12 31.78
C ILE A 7 4.06 -1.89 30.39
N ALA A 8 4.24 -0.67 29.87
CA ALA A 8 3.80 -0.31 28.53
C ALA A 8 4.91 -0.51 27.48
N GLU A 9 4.58 -0.46 26.18
CA GLU A 9 5.59 -0.57 25.12
C GLU A 9 6.43 0.70 24.94
N LYS A 10 5.85 1.87 25.25
CA LYS A 10 6.44 3.19 24.99
C LYS A 10 6.09 4.21 26.08
N PRO A 11 6.91 5.27 26.28
CA PRO A 11 6.69 6.28 27.31
C PRO A 11 5.34 7.01 27.22
N SER A 12 4.86 7.27 26.00
CA SER A 12 3.58 7.95 25.78
C SER A 12 2.40 7.15 26.32
N VAL A 13 2.39 5.83 26.07
CA VAL A 13 1.34 4.91 26.53
C VAL A 13 1.35 4.81 28.05
N ALA A 14 2.53 4.65 28.66
CA ALA A 14 2.67 4.65 30.11
C ALA A 14 2.10 5.90 30.78
N ARG A 15 2.25 7.09 30.18
CA ARG A 15 1.65 8.32 30.70
C ARG A 15 0.12 8.31 30.67
N GLU A 16 -0.50 7.71 29.66
CA GLU A 16 -1.96 7.60 29.61
C GLU A 16 -2.48 6.62 30.67
N PHE A 17 -1.78 5.49 30.91
CA PHE A 17 -2.07 4.60 32.05
C PHE A 17 -1.94 5.31 33.40
N ALA A 18 -0.85 6.04 33.63
CA ALA A 18 -0.64 6.79 34.86
C ALA A 18 -1.75 7.83 35.12
N LYS A 19 -2.21 8.53 34.07
CA LYS A 19 -3.32 9.48 34.18
C LYS A 19 -4.64 8.77 34.48
N ALA A 20 -4.94 7.67 33.81
CA ALA A 20 -6.18 6.92 33.99
C ALA A 20 -6.30 6.32 35.40
N LEU A 21 -5.19 5.88 35.98
CA LEU A 21 -5.15 5.35 37.35
C LEU A 21 -5.44 6.40 38.43
N LYS A 22 -5.21 7.69 38.15
CA LYS A 22 -5.44 8.81 39.08
C LYS A 22 -4.72 8.69 40.44
N TYR A 23 -3.67 7.88 40.51
CA TYR A 23 -2.79 7.84 41.69
C TYR A 23 -1.86 9.05 41.71
N ASN A 24 -1.45 9.45 42.91
CA ASN A 24 -0.48 10.54 43.09
C ASN A 24 0.94 10.03 42.75
N MET A 25 1.25 9.97 41.46
CA MET A 25 2.51 9.43 40.95
C MET A 25 3.60 10.49 40.87
N SER A 26 4.80 10.14 41.35
CA SER A 26 6.03 10.90 41.19
C SER A 26 6.83 10.40 39.99
N ASN A 27 7.34 11.31 39.17
CA ASN A 27 8.23 10.97 38.06
C ASN A 27 9.60 10.53 38.57
N ARG A 28 10.12 9.45 37.99
CA ARG A 28 11.48 8.92 38.22
C ARG A 28 12.16 8.70 36.88
N ASP A 29 13.44 8.34 36.90
CA ASP A 29 14.19 8.02 35.69
C ASP A 29 13.68 6.70 35.10
N GLY A 30 12.95 6.79 33.99
CA GLY A 30 12.42 5.63 33.25
C GLY A 30 11.12 5.03 33.78
N TYR A 31 10.48 5.60 34.81
CA TYR A 31 9.19 5.15 35.36
C TYR A 31 8.48 6.23 36.18
N MET A 32 7.25 5.95 36.62
CA MET A 32 6.46 6.75 37.56
C MET A 32 6.02 5.87 38.73
N GLU A 33 5.98 6.40 39.95
CA GLU A 33 5.68 5.61 41.14
C GLU A 33 4.80 6.36 42.15
N SER A 34 3.88 5.62 42.76
CA SER A 34 3.03 6.02 43.88
C SER A 34 3.15 4.99 45.01
N GLU A 35 2.40 5.18 46.10
CA GLU A 35 2.29 4.18 47.16
C GLU A 35 1.64 2.88 46.66
N GLN A 36 0.72 2.97 45.70
CA GLN A 36 -0.08 1.84 45.22
C GLN A 36 0.50 1.16 43.98
N ALA A 37 1.12 1.92 43.07
CA ALA A 37 1.51 1.40 41.77
C ALA A 37 2.77 2.05 41.19
N ILE A 38 3.42 1.29 40.30
CA ILE A 38 4.57 1.68 39.49
C ILE A 38 4.15 1.56 38.02
N VAL A 39 4.45 2.58 37.22
CA VAL A 39 4.20 2.56 35.77
C VAL A 39 5.51 2.81 35.03
N THR A 40 5.94 1.84 34.24
CA THR A 40 7.16 1.91 33.43
C THR A 40 6.87 1.55 31.97
N TRP A 41 7.88 1.59 31.13
CA TRP A 41 7.76 1.35 29.70
C TRP A 41 9.01 0.71 29.11
N CYS A 42 8.80 0.00 28.02
CA CYS A 42 9.85 -0.31 27.06
C CYS A 42 10.09 0.89 26.12
N VAL A 43 11.01 0.72 25.16
CA VAL A 43 11.20 1.66 24.05
C VAL A 43 11.21 0.88 22.74
N GLY A 44 10.15 0.09 22.54
CA GLY A 44 10.16 -1.04 21.62
C GLY A 44 10.97 -2.21 22.21
N HIS A 45 11.71 -2.94 21.36
CA HIS A 45 12.57 -4.03 21.82
C HIS A 45 13.70 -3.52 22.72
N LEU A 46 13.78 -4.06 23.94
CA LEU A 46 14.93 -3.89 24.84
C LEU A 46 15.95 -5.03 24.70
N VAL A 47 15.48 -6.17 24.21
CA VAL A 47 16.22 -7.42 24.07
C VAL A 47 16.07 -7.87 22.61
N THR A 48 17.13 -8.45 22.05
CA THR A 48 17.14 -8.99 20.69
C THR A 48 17.71 -10.41 20.71
N MET A 49 17.44 -11.17 19.65
CA MET A 49 18.11 -12.45 19.43
C MET A 49 19.60 -12.19 19.13
N SER A 50 20.49 -12.92 19.81
CA SER A 50 21.94 -12.79 19.62
C SER A 50 22.36 -13.28 18.24
N TYR A 51 23.42 -12.69 17.71
CA TYR A 51 24.01 -13.09 16.43
C TYR A 51 24.82 -14.41 16.57
N PRO A 52 25.12 -15.14 15.48
CA PRO A 52 25.76 -16.47 15.56
C PRO A 52 27.09 -16.54 16.34
N ASP A 53 27.87 -15.48 16.40
CA ASP A 53 29.13 -15.43 17.16
C ASP A 53 28.96 -15.46 18.68
N ALA A 54 27.76 -15.18 19.20
CA ALA A 54 27.43 -15.40 20.61
C ALA A 54 27.25 -16.90 20.95
N TYR A 55 27.02 -17.75 19.93
CA TYR A 55 26.88 -19.19 20.10
C TYR A 55 28.24 -19.87 20.08
N ASP A 56 29.07 -19.48 19.11
CA ASP A 56 30.42 -19.96 18.92
C ASP A 56 31.26 -18.86 18.22
N PRO A 57 32.38 -18.41 18.81
CA PRO A 57 33.26 -17.42 18.19
C PRO A 57 33.71 -17.75 16.75
N GLU A 58 33.78 -19.04 16.36
CA GLU A 58 34.09 -19.44 14.98
C GLU A 58 33.03 -18.97 13.98
N LEU A 59 31.77 -18.84 14.40
CA LEU A 59 30.64 -18.40 13.57
C LEU A 59 30.69 -16.90 13.20
N LYS A 60 31.64 -16.16 13.80
CA LYS A 60 31.97 -14.79 13.41
C LYS A 60 32.50 -14.74 11.98
N ARG A 61 33.30 -15.73 11.58
CA ARG A 61 33.79 -15.86 10.20
C ARG A 61 32.78 -16.64 9.37
N TRP A 62 32.34 -16.05 8.26
CA TRP A 62 31.39 -16.73 7.37
C TRP A 62 32.15 -17.76 6.52
N THR A 63 31.74 -19.02 6.62
CA THR A 63 32.23 -20.11 5.78
C THR A 63 31.09 -21.00 5.31
N LEU A 64 31.27 -21.76 4.23
CA LEU A 64 30.25 -22.72 3.79
C LEU A 64 30.15 -23.92 4.73
N LYS A 65 31.20 -24.20 5.51
CA LYS A 65 31.25 -25.29 6.50
C LYS A 65 30.32 -24.99 7.69
N THR A 66 30.26 -23.73 8.11
CA THR A 66 29.42 -23.26 9.23
C THR A 66 27.93 -23.08 8.86
N LEU A 67 27.52 -23.52 7.66
CA LEU A 67 26.14 -23.38 7.17
C LEU A 67 25.53 -24.74 6.83
N PRO A 68 24.24 -24.97 7.13
CA PRO A 68 23.31 -24.02 7.75
C PRO A 68 23.57 -23.83 9.27
N PHE A 69 23.41 -22.59 9.74
CA PHE A 69 23.38 -22.25 11.15
C PHE A 69 21.94 -22.38 11.67
N ILE A 70 21.68 -23.41 12.47
CA ILE A 70 20.39 -23.70 13.09
C ILE A 70 20.69 -24.08 14.54
N PRO A 71 20.55 -23.16 15.51
CA PRO A 71 20.83 -23.46 16.91
C PRO A 71 19.69 -24.27 17.54
N ASN A 72 20.03 -25.16 18.48
CA ASN A 72 19.02 -25.90 19.26
C ASN A 72 18.30 -24.98 20.25
N GLU A 73 19.06 -24.12 20.92
CA GLU A 73 18.56 -23.10 21.84
C GLU A 73 18.89 -21.72 21.31
N TYR A 74 17.95 -20.77 21.41
CA TYR A 74 18.13 -19.40 20.93
C TYR A 74 18.62 -18.50 22.07
N LYS A 75 19.77 -17.85 21.86
CA LYS A 75 20.35 -16.86 22.77
C LYS A 75 19.75 -15.47 22.49
N TYR A 76 19.61 -14.70 23.55
CA TYR A 76 19.11 -13.33 23.52
C TYR A 76 20.08 -12.42 24.27
N GLU A 77 20.11 -11.15 23.89
CA GLU A 77 20.97 -10.14 24.48
C GLU A 77 20.26 -8.80 24.60
N VAL A 78 20.63 -8.03 25.62
CA VAL A 78 20.13 -6.67 25.82
C VAL A 78 20.73 -5.76 24.76
N ILE A 79 19.88 -4.97 24.11
CA ILE A 79 20.32 -4.03 23.07
C ILE A 79 21.13 -2.89 23.73
N PRO A 80 22.40 -2.66 23.33
CA PRO A 80 23.28 -1.72 24.02
C PRO A 80 22.73 -0.29 24.14
N SER A 81 22.06 0.22 23.11
CA SER A 81 21.53 1.59 23.07
C SER A 81 20.36 1.83 24.04
N VAL A 82 19.69 0.77 24.49
CA VAL A 82 18.52 0.86 25.39
C VAL A 82 18.75 0.10 26.70
N LYS A 83 19.99 -0.34 26.96
CA LYS A 83 20.39 -1.09 28.15
C LYS A 83 19.97 -0.39 29.45
N LYS A 84 20.14 0.93 29.54
CA LYS A 84 19.72 1.70 30.73
C LYS A 84 18.24 1.47 31.07
N GLN A 85 17.36 1.51 30.07
CA GLN A 85 15.94 1.28 30.30
C GLN A 85 15.65 -0.18 30.66
N PHE A 86 16.36 -1.14 30.06
CA PHE A 86 16.27 -2.54 30.46
C PHE A 86 16.65 -2.74 31.93
N ASP A 87 17.78 -2.18 32.37
CA ASP A 87 18.26 -2.31 33.75
C ASP A 87 17.22 -1.74 34.74
N ILE A 88 16.56 -0.62 34.39
CA ILE A 88 15.46 -0.04 35.17
C ILE A 88 14.26 -0.99 35.23
N VAL A 89 13.76 -1.48 34.09
CA VAL A 89 12.58 -2.35 34.04
C VAL A 89 12.85 -3.67 34.76
N SER A 90 14.02 -4.26 34.55
CA SER A 90 14.49 -5.48 35.24
C SER A 90 14.57 -5.29 36.75
N GLY A 91 15.12 -4.16 37.21
CA GLY A 91 15.16 -3.82 38.63
C GLY A 91 13.75 -3.70 39.23
N LEU A 92 12.82 -3.04 38.53
CA LEU A 92 11.42 -2.90 38.98
C LEU A 92 10.69 -4.24 39.03
N LEU A 93 10.87 -5.09 38.02
CA LEU A 93 10.30 -6.44 37.97
C LEU A 93 10.72 -7.27 39.19
N ASN A 94 11.98 -7.16 39.60
CA ASN A 94 12.57 -7.93 40.69
C ASN A 94 12.37 -7.34 42.10
N ARG A 95 11.69 -6.18 42.24
CA ARG A 95 11.41 -5.59 43.56
C ARG A 95 10.51 -6.50 44.41
N GLU A 96 10.83 -6.66 45.69
CA GLU A 96 10.04 -7.47 46.64
C GLU A 96 8.65 -6.90 46.90
N ASP A 97 8.50 -5.57 46.86
CA ASP A 97 7.22 -4.91 47.09
C ASP A 97 6.29 -4.95 45.87
N VAL A 98 6.72 -5.51 44.73
CA VAL A 98 5.87 -5.72 43.55
C VAL A 98 5.21 -7.09 43.61
N ALA A 99 3.88 -7.11 43.80
CA ALA A 99 3.09 -8.34 43.90
C ALA A 99 2.46 -8.77 42.57
N ARG A 100 2.07 -7.80 41.73
CA ARG A 100 1.37 -8.05 40.46
C ARG A 100 1.96 -7.21 39.34
N ILE A 101 2.08 -7.82 38.16
CA ILE A 101 2.54 -7.21 36.93
C ILE A 101 1.38 -7.15 35.93
N TYR A 102 1.05 -5.96 35.48
CA TYR A 102 0.15 -5.70 34.36
C TYR A 102 0.96 -5.46 33.09
N VAL A 103 0.82 -6.36 32.13
CA VAL A 103 1.43 -6.25 30.80
C VAL A 103 0.53 -5.40 29.93
N CYS A 104 1.02 -4.21 29.58
CA CYS A 104 0.29 -3.14 28.88
C CYS A 104 0.94 -2.77 27.54
N THR A 105 1.68 -3.70 26.92
CA THR A 105 2.21 -3.54 25.56
C THR A 105 1.09 -3.59 24.51
N ASP A 106 1.38 -3.21 23.26
CA ASP A 106 0.35 -3.15 22.21
C ASP A 106 -0.33 -4.53 22.00
N SER A 107 -1.63 -4.53 21.67
CA SER A 107 -2.51 -5.72 21.66
C SER A 107 -2.31 -6.62 20.42
N GLY A 108 -1.12 -7.21 20.26
CA GLY A 108 -0.80 -8.09 19.14
C GLY A 108 0.44 -8.93 19.37
N ARG A 109 0.83 -9.75 18.38
CA ARG A 109 2.00 -10.64 18.43
C ARG A 109 3.28 -9.91 18.87
N GLU A 110 3.50 -8.72 18.32
CA GLU A 110 4.71 -7.95 18.61
C GLU A 110 4.76 -7.46 20.06
N GLY A 111 3.64 -6.98 20.60
CA GLY A 111 3.57 -6.52 21.99
C GLY A 111 3.76 -7.65 23.00
N GLU A 112 3.25 -8.85 22.71
CA GLU A 112 3.57 -10.06 23.49
C GLU A 112 5.08 -10.32 23.48
N TYR A 113 5.68 -10.35 22.29
CA TYR A 113 7.09 -10.68 22.13
C TYR A 113 8.03 -9.71 22.85
N ILE A 114 7.75 -8.40 22.78
CA ILE A 114 8.52 -7.36 23.47
C ILE A 114 8.56 -7.60 24.98
N TYR A 115 7.40 -7.77 25.62
CA TYR A 115 7.36 -7.95 27.07
C TYR A 115 7.98 -9.29 27.49
N ARG A 116 7.66 -10.38 26.80
CA ARG A 116 8.10 -11.73 27.17
C ARG A 116 9.61 -11.91 27.07
N LEU A 117 10.25 -11.23 26.13
CA LEU A 117 11.72 -11.15 26.08
C LEU A 117 12.31 -10.42 27.28
N VAL A 118 11.70 -9.31 27.70
CA VAL A 118 12.15 -8.53 28.87
C VAL A 118 11.96 -9.36 30.14
N GLU A 119 10.80 -9.97 30.32
CA GLU A 119 10.48 -10.86 31.46
C GLU A 119 11.52 -11.99 31.58
N ARG A 120 11.77 -12.70 30.46
CA ARG A 120 12.77 -13.77 30.39
C ARG A 120 14.17 -13.27 30.73
N GLN A 121 14.60 -12.16 30.13
CA GLN A 121 15.94 -11.62 30.34
C GLN A 121 16.13 -11.03 31.74
N ALA A 122 15.04 -10.59 32.39
CA ALA A 122 15.02 -10.13 33.77
C ALA A 122 14.98 -11.26 34.80
N GLY A 123 14.85 -12.53 34.36
CA GLY A 123 14.82 -13.70 35.23
C GLY A 123 13.51 -13.89 35.99
N ILE A 124 12.41 -13.33 35.49
CA ILE A 124 11.09 -13.52 36.08
C ILE A 124 10.48 -14.83 35.56
N ASP A 125 10.25 -15.76 36.48
CA ASP A 125 9.66 -17.07 36.20
C ASP A 125 8.48 -17.39 37.15
N GLU A 126 8.01 -18.63 37.14
CA GLU A 126 6.95 -19.11 38.04
C GLU A 126 7.34 -19.00 39.53
N ASN A 127 8.63 -19.14 39.86
CA ASN A 127 9.14 -19.07 41.24
C ASN A 127 9.18 -17.64 41.80
N SER A 128 9.05 -16.62 40.94
CA SER A 128 9.01 -15.21 41.37
C SER A 128 7.82 -14.87 42.29
N GLY A 129 6.77 -15.71 42.32
CA GLY A 129 5.56 -15.50 43.12
C GLY A 129 4.70 -14.30 42.67
N LYS A 130 5.06 -13.63 41.57
CA LYS A 130 4.37 -12.44 41.06
C LYS A 130 3.17 -12.85 40.20
N GLU A 131 2.02 -12.23 40.44
CA GLU A 131 0.84 -12.41 39.58
C GLU A 131 1.05 -11.67 38.24
N ARG A 132 0.78 -12.31 37.11
CA ARG A 132 1.02 -11.74 35.76
C ARG A 132 -0.30 -11.63 35.00
N ARG A 133 -0.72 -10.40 34.71
CA ARG A 133 -1.99 -10.09 34.05
C ARG A 133 -1.75 -9.38 32.72
N ARG A 134 -2.39 -9.85 31.65
CA ARG A 134 -2.34 -9.20 30.34
C ARG A 134 -3.52 -8.26 30.14
N VAL A 135 -3.23 -6.98 29.98
CA VAL A 135 -4.20 -5.94 29.63
C VAL A 135 -4.34 -5.88 28.11
N TRP A 136 -5.55 -6.10 27.60
CA TRP A 136 -5.84 -6.09 26.16
C TRP A 136 -6.81 -4.96 25.82
N ILE A 137 -6.31 -3.93 25.15
CA ILE A 137 -7.06 -2.70 24.83
C ILE A 137 -6.84 -2.31 23.38
N ASP A 138 -7.89 -1.77 22.75
CA ASP A 138 -7.84 -1.34 21.34
C ASP A 138 -7.71 0.20 21.23
N SER A 139 -7.77 0.91 22.36
CA SER A 139 -7.59 2.35 22.46
C SER A 139 -7.01 2.78 23.82
N GLN A 140 -6.41 3.97 23.87
CA GLN A 140 -5.78 4.52 25.08
C GLN A 140 -6.69 5.54 25.80
N THR A 141 -8.02 5.45 25.62
CA THR A 141 -8.94 6.29 26.40
C THR A 141 -8.96 5.84 27.86
N GLU A 142 -9.29 6.76 28.77
CA GLU A 142 -9.37 6.46 30.20
C GLU A 142 -10.33 5.29 30.49
N GLU A 143 -11.53 5.31 29.89
CA GLU A 143 -12.53 4.25 30.04
C GLU A 143 -12.01 2.88 29.57
N GLU A 144 -11.35 2.85 28.42
CA GLU A 144 -10.83 1.63 27.82
C GLU A 144 -9.66 1.06 28.62
N ILE A 145 -8.75 1.91 29.11
CA ILE A 145 -7.65 1.51 29.99
C ILE A 145 -8.21 0.89 31.27
N LEU A 146 -9.16 1.55 31.93
CA LEU A 146 -9.75 1.04 33.17
C LEU A 146 -10.52 -0.28 32.94
N ARG A 147 -11.24 -0.40 31.82
CA ARG A 147 -11.87 -1.66 31.40
C ARG A 147 -10.84 -2.76 31.19
N GLY A 148 -9.78 -2.48 30.44
CA GLY A 148 -8.72 -3.44 30.13
C GLY A 148 -7.98 -3.93 31.38
N ILE A 149 -7.76 -3.07 32.36
CA ILE A 149 -7.17 -3.46 33.66
C ILE A 149 -8.13 -4.37 34.43
N LYS A 150 -9.43 -4.04 34.45
CA LYS A 150 -10.45 -4.84 35.14
C LYS A 150 -10.65 -6.23 34.51
N GLU A 151 -10.59 -6.31 33.18
CA GLU A 151 -10.79 -7.53 32.40
C GLU A 151 -9.49 -8.27 32.08
N ALA A 152 -8.37 -7.84 32.67
CA ALA A 152 -7.05 -8.40 32.40
C ALA A 152 -7.02 -9.91 32.71
N LYS A 153 -6.61 -10.70 31.72
CA LYS A 153 -6.53 -12.15 31.85
C LYS A 153 -5.19 -12.57 32.43
N GLU A 154 -5.10 -13.81 32.90
CA GLU A 154 -3.80 -14.42 33.17
C GLU A 154 -2.92 -14.33 31.92
N LEU A 155 -1.64 -14.04 32.12
CA LEU A 155 -0.69 -13.87 31.02
C LEU A 155 -0.61 -15.14 30.13
N SER A 156 -0.79 -16.33 30.72
CA SER A 156 -0.81 -17.62 30.02
C SER A 156 -1.95 -17.77 29.00
N ALA A 157 -3.01 -16.98 29.11
CA ALA A 157 -4.09 -16.97 28.12
C ALA A 157 -3.62 -16.53 26.72
N TYR A 158 -2.41 -15.96 26.61
CA TYR A 158 -1.80 -15.47 25.38
C TYR A 158 -0.54 -16.25 24.98
N ASP A 159 -0.25 -17.40 25.61
CA ASP A 159 0.96 -18.18 25.34
C ASP A 159 1.06 -18.61 23.87
N ASN A 160 -0.03 -19.10 23.26
CA ASN A 160 -0.03 -19.46 21.83
C ASN A 160 0.27 -18.27 20.92
N LEU A 161 -0.24 -17.08 21.25
CA LEU A 161 0.01 -15.85 20.49
C LEU A 161 1.48 -15.42 20.61
N CYS A 162 2.02 -15.52 21.83
CA CYS A 162 3.43 -15.27 22.13
C CYS A 162 4.34 -16.26 21.38
N ASP A 163 4.00 -17.55 21.38
CA ASP A 163 4.70 -18.59 20.65
C ASP A 163 4.77 -18.28 19.16
N ALA A 164 3.64 -17.92 18.54
CA ALA A 164 3.61 -17.47 17.15
C ALA A 164 4.52 -16.25 16.91
N ALA A 165 4.63 -15.32 17.87
CA ALA A 165 5.53 -14.18 17.76
C ALA A 165 7.02 -14.58 17.84
N TYR A 166 7.40 -15.46 18.77
CA TYR A 166 8.75 -16.03 18.84
C TYR A 166 9.11 -16.78 17.54
N LEU A 167 8.19 -17.56 16.99
CA LEU A 167 8.39 -18.28 15.74
C LEU A 167 8.59 -17.34 14.55
N ARG A 168 7.81 -16.25 14.46
CA ARG A 168 7.98 -15.21 13.45
C ARG A 168 9.38 -14.61 13.49
N ALA A 169 9.90 -14.30 14.68
CA ALA A 169 11.25 -13.78 14.87
C ALA A 169 12.33 -14.81 14.47
N LYS A 170 12.16 -16.08 14.88
CA LYS A 170 13.05 -17.18 14.48
C LYS A 170 13.04 -17.43 12.97
N GLU A 171 11.88 -17.30 12.33
CA GLU A 171 11.71 -17.41 10.88
C GLU A 171 12.57 -16.38 10.13
N ASP A 172 12.42 -15.10 10.48
CA ASP A 172 13.21 -14.02 9.87
C ASP A 172 14.71 -14.17 10.17
N TYR A 173 15.06 -14.58 11.39
CA TYR A 173 16.43 -14.80 11.82
C TYR A 173 17.12 -15.93 11.03
N LEU A 174 16.49 -17.12 10.98
CA LEU A 174 17.04 -18.27 10.29
C LEU A 174 17.14 -18.04 8.78
N MET A 175 16.09 -17.53 8.15
CA MET A 175 16.11 -17.27 6.70
C MET A 175 17.10 -16.15 6.37
N GLY A 176 17.07 -15.05 7.12
CA GLY A 176 17.93 -13.89 6.88
C GLY A 176 19.41 -14.24 7.00
N ILE A 177 19.81 -14.93 8.07
CA ILE A 177 21.21 -15.32 8.30
C ILE A 177 21.66 -16.36 7.29
N ASN A 178 20.94 -17.49 7.18
CA ASN A 178 21.42 -18.59 6.37
C ASN A 178 21.46 -18.23 4.89
N PHE A 179 20.38 -17.64 4.37
CA PHE A 179 20.29 -17.33 2.94
C PHE A 179 21.22 -16.17 2.56
N SER A 180 21.31 -15.12 3.37
CA SER A 180 22.25 -14.03 3.06
C SER A 180 23.71 -14.50 3.12
N ARG A 181 24.08 -15.31 4.11
CA ARG A 181 25.46 -15.83 4.24
C ARG A 181 25.80 -16.80 3.10
N VAL A 182 24.94 -17.77 2.79
CA VAL A 182 25.23 -18.77 1.75
C VAL A 182 25.31 -18.12 0.37
N LEU A 183 24.39 -17.20 0.05
CA LEU A 183 24.41 -16.48 -1.23
C LEU A 183 25.61 -15.54 -1.32
N THR A 184 25.95 -14.82 -0.25
CA THR A 184 27.14 -13.96 -0.23
C THR A 184 28.42 -14.76 -0.43
N LEU A 185 28.57 -15.91 0.24
CA LEU A 185 29.75 -16.76 0.07
C LEU A 185 29.85 -17.37 -1.33
N LYS A 186 28.71 -17.71 -1.95
CA LYS A 186 28.66 -18.38 -3.25
C LYS A 186 28.77 -17.41 -4.43
N TYR A 187 28.16 -16.24 -4.32
CA TYR A 187 27.96 -15.31 -5.44
C TYR A 187 28.48 -13.89 -5.18
N GLY A 188 28.88 -13.56 -3.95
CA GLY A 188 29.40 -12.23 -3.63
C GLY A 188 30.66 -11.87 -4.41
N TYR A 189 31.60 -12.82 -4.58
CA TYR A 189 32.80 -12.59 -5.40
C TYR A 189 32.48 -12.42 -6.90
N PRO A 190 31.69 -13.30 -7.55
CA PRO A 190 31.17 -13.06 -8.90
C PRO A 190 30.53 -11.68 -9.09
N VAL A 191 29.59 -11.30 -8.22
CA VAL A 191 28.86 -10.02 -8.33
C VAL A 191 29.81 -8.84 -8.13
N LYS A 192 30.67 -8.89 -7.11
CA LYS A 192 31.69 -7.86 -6.82
C LYS A 192 32.59 -7.64 -8.05
N ASN A 193 33.11 -8.71 -8.62
CA ASN A 193 34.02 -8.64 -9.76
C ASN A 193 33.34 -8.08 -11.01
N TYR A 194 32.10 -8.51 -11.26
CA TYR A 194 31.31 -8.02 -12.37
C TYR A 194 31.05 -6.51 -12.27
N LEU A 195 30.64 -6.05 -11.09
CA LEU A 195 30.36 -4.63 -10.83
C LEU A 195 31.61 -3.78 -10.55
N LYS A 196 32.79 -4.39 -10.46
CA LYS A 196 34.07 -3.73 -10.09
C LYS A 196 33.96 -2.95 -8.77
N GLN A 197 33.30 -3.53 -7.78
CA GLN A 197 33.13 -2.95 -6.44
C GLN A 197 34.14 -3.55 -5.45
N ASP A 198 34.30 -2.94 -4.27
CA ASP A 198 35.18 -3.47 -3.22
C ASP A 198 34.57 -4.67 -2.49
N LYS A 199 33.24 -4.71 -2.37
CA LYS A 199 32.51 -5.76 -1.67
C LYS A 199 31.09 -5.85 -2.22
N ALA A 200 30.57 -7.06 -2.36
CA ALA A 200 29.16 -7.30 -2.60
C ALA A 200 28.63 -8.28 -1.53
N VAL A 201 27.71 -7.79 -0.69
CA VAL A 201 26.96 -8.61 0.26
C VAL A 201 25.59 -8.87 -0.35
N ILE A 202 25.22 -10.13 -0.45
CA ILE A 202 23.91 -10.53 -0.95
C ILE A 202 22.98 -10.67 0.24
N SER A 203 22.38 -9.54 0.63
CA SER A 203 21.35 -9.49 1.66
C SER A 203 20.02 -9.93 1.08
N VAL A 204 19.41 -10.94 1.68
CA VAL A 204 18.06 -11.42 1.30
C VAL A 204 17.20 -11.59 2.54
N GLY A 205 15.90 -11.54 2.33
CA GLY A 205 14.91 -11.76 3.39
C GLY A 205 13.55 -11.94 2.76
N ARG A 206 12.68 -12.69 3.43
CA ARG A 206 11.39 -13.11 2.90
C ARG A 206 10.57 -11.96 2.27
N VAL A 207 10.47 -10.82 2.95
CA VAL A 207 9.69 -9.67 2.46
C VAL A 207 10.50 -8.80 1.50
N MET A 208 11.72 -8.37 1.88
CA MET A 208 12.51 -7.45 1.07
C MET A 208 12.88 -8.03 -0.31
N THR A 209 13.17 -9.32 -0.39
CA THR A 209 13.51 -10.00 -1.65
C THR A 209 12.29 -10.14 -2.55
N CYS A 210 11.10 -10.35 -1.98
CA CYS A 210 9.85 -10.33 -2.73
C CYS A 210 9.56 -8.95 -3.33
N VAL A 211 9.75 -7.87 -2.57
CA VAL A 211 9.59 -6.49 -3.07
C VAL A 211 10.58 -6.18 -4.20
N LEU A 212 11.84 -6.60 -4.08
CA LEU A 212 12.80 -6.50 -5.18
C LEU A 212 12.27 -7.23 -6.42
N GLY A 213 11.75 -8.44 -6.26
CA GLY A 213 11.14 -9.22 -7.35
C GLY A 213 9.99 -8.51 -8.04
N MET A 214 9.08 -7.89 -7.29
CA MET A 214 7.97 -7.11 -7.85
C MET A 214 8.47 -5.97 -8.75
N VAL A 215 9.50 -5.24 -8.30
CA VAL A 215 10.06 -4.11 -9.06
C VAL A 215 10.82 -4.58 -10.29
N VAL A 216 11.66 -5.62 -10.17
CA VAL A 216 12.42 -6.17 -11.31
C VAL A 216 11.49 -6.74 -12.37
N ASN A 217 10.47 -7.50 -11.98
CA ASN A 217 9.49 -8.06 -12.91
C ASN A 217 8.74 -6.96 -13.66
N ARG A 218 8.30 -5.90 -12.97
CA ARG A 218 7.67 -4.76 -13.62
C ARG A 218 8.61 -4.06 -14.60
N GLU A 219 9.89 -3.90 -14.24
CA GLU A 219 10.86 -3.26 -15.13
C GLU A 219 11.15 -4.11 -16.38
N ARG A 220 11.26 -5.44 -16.22
CA ARG A 220 11.42 -6.37 -17.35
C ARG A 220 10.19 -6.39 -18.25
N GLU A 221 8.99 -6.38 -17.67
CA GLU A 221 7.71 -6.25 -18.40
C GLU A 221 7.70 -4.98 -19.26
N ILE A 222 8.16 -3.84 -18.72
CA ILE A 222 8.26 -2.58 -19.45
C ILE A 222 9.28 -2.65 -20.60
N ARG A 223 10.45 -3.26 -20.37
CA ARG A 223 11.53 -3.33 -21.37
C ARG A 223 11.21 -4.29 -22.52
N GLN A 224 10.51 -5.39 -22.21
CA GLN A 224 10.12 -6.42 -23.18
C GLN A 224 8.80 -6.09 -23.88
N PHE A 225 8.10 -5.04 -23.44
CA PHE A 225 6.83 -4.64 -24.01
C PHE A 225 6.98 -4.19 -25.47
N VAL A 226 6.34 -4.93 -26.38
CA VAL A 226 6.25 -4.54 -27.80
C VAL A 226 4.92 -3.83 -28.01
N LYS A 227 5.01 -2.53 -28.30
CA LYS A 227 3.83 -1.74 -28.68
C LYS A 227 3.19 -2.36 -29.91
N THR A 228 1.91 -2.66 -29.81
CA THR A 228 1.12 -3.22 -30.90
C THR A 228 0.07 -2.19 -31.30
N PRO A 229 0.03 -1.73 -32.55
CA PRO A 229 -1.03 -0.85 -33.02
C PRO A 229 -2.35 -1.64 -33.10
N PHE A 230 -3.45 -0.95 -32.87
CA PHE A 230 -4.80 -1.44 -33.08
C PHE A 230 -5.66 -0.34 -33.69
N TYR A 231 -6.70 -0.73 -34.41
CA TYR A 231 -7.54 0.18 -35.19
C TYR A 231 -8.99 0.05 -34.74
N ARG A 232 -9.53 1.10 -34.15
CA ARG A 232 -10.94 1.17 -33.76
C ARG A 232 -11.72 1.92 -34.82
N VAL A 233 -12.99 1.56 -35.00
CA VAL A 233 -13.90 2.30 -35.86
C VAL A 233 -14.86 3.09 -34.97
N THR A 234 -14.93 4.39 -35.20
CA THR A 234 -15.82 5.30 -34.48
C THR A 234 -16.79 5.94 -35.45
N GLY A 235 -18.06 6.01 -35.08
CA GLY A 235 -19.10 6.67 -35.85
C GLY A 235 -19.56 7.95 -35.19
N ARG A 236 -19.72 9.02 -35.98
CA ARG A 236 -20.29 10.29 -35.54
C ARG A 236 -21.79 10.30 -35.85
N PHE A 237 -22.61 10.32 -34.81
CA PHE A 237 -24.07 10.26 -34.91
C PHE A 237 -24.70 11.59 -34.51
N ALA A 238 -25.62 12.08 -35.31
CA ALA A 238 -26.44 13.25 -35.01
C ALA A 238 -27.92 12.87 -34.92
N LEU A 239 -28.63 13.58 -34.04
CA LEU A 239 -30.07 13.42 -33.89
C LEU A 239 -30.78 14.03 -35.09
N ALA A 240 -31.71 13.30 -35.71
CA ALA A 240 -32.55 13.83 -36.77
C ALA A 240 -33.51 14.86 -36.14
N SER A 241 -33.31 16.14 -36.45
CA SER A 241 -34.11 17.24 -35.93
C SER A 241 -35.58 17.11 -36.35
N SER A 242 -36.46 16.87 -35.38
CA SER A 242 -37.87 17.23 -35.49
C SER A 242 -38.05 18.61 -34.87
N GLY A 243 -38.18 19.64 -35.71
CA GLY A 243 -38.54 21.01 -35.31
C GLY A 243 -37.43 22.03 -35.49
N GLU A 244 -37.70 23.00 -36.35
CA GLU A 244 -36.95 24.25 -36.47
C GLU A 244 -36.95 25.01 -35.13
N GLU A 245 -35.85 25.74 -34.90
CA GLU A 245 -35.64 26.70 -33.82
C GLU A 245 -35.50 26.13 -32.39
N THR A 246 -34.24 25.90 -31.99
CA THR A 246 -33.66 25.96 -30.61
C THR A 246 -32.87 24.76 -30.08
N ASN A 247 -32.38 23.83 -30.91
CA ASN A 247 -31.32 22.90 -30.46
C ASN A 247 -30.28 22.70 -31.55
N GLY A 248 -29.16 23.44 -31.49
CA GLY A 248 -28.02 23.25 -32.39
C GLY A 248 -27.66 21.77 -32.46
N GLY A 249 -27.59 21.20 -33.68
CA GLY A 249 -27.46 19.77 -33.92
C GLY A 249 -26.34 19.15 -33.09
N ARG A 250 -26.70 18.52 -31.96
CA ARG A 250 -25.73 17.91 -31.06
C ARG A 250 -25.40 16.52 -31.60
N SER A 251 -24.16 16.34 -32.03
CA SER A 251 -23.62 15.04 -32.45
C SER A 251 -22.86 14.40 -31.29
N PHE A 252 -22.82 13.06 -31.27
CA PHE A 252 -21.92 12.30 -30.40
C PHE A 252 -21.17 11.24 -31.18
N GLU A 253 -20.17 10.68 -30.53
CA GLU A 253 -19.37 9.60 -31.07
C GLU A 253 -19.75 8.27 -30.41
N GLY A 254 -19.90 7.23 -31.21
CA GLY A 254 -19.97 5.84 -30.74
C GLY A 254 -18.78 5.04 -31.22
N GLU A 255 -18.27 4.15 -30.38
CA GLU A 255 -17.19 3.22 -30.73
C GLU A 255 -17.80 1.87 -31.15
N TRP A 256 -17.40 1.34 -32.31
CA TRP A 256 -17.85 0.04 -32.77
C TRP A 256 -17.31 -1.10 -31.90
N ARG A 257 -18.13 -2.13 -31.68
CA ARG A 257 -17.69 -3.39 -31.07
C ARG A 257 -18.30 -4.60 -31.78
N ALA A 258 -17.48 -5.61 -32.01
CA ALA A 258 -17.90 -6.93 -32.45
C ALA A 258 -18.56 -7.68 -31.29
N VAL A 259 -19.88 -7.80 -31.33
CA VAL A 259 -20.68 -8.58 -30.38
C VAL A 259 -21.50 -9.64 -31.11
N GLU A 260 -22.17 -10.53 -30.40
CA GLU A 260 -22.99 -11.59 -31.01
C GLU A 260 -23.98 -11.03 -32.06
N GLY A 261 -23.92 -11.56 -33.28
CA GLY A 261 -24.65 -11.06 -34.45
C GLY A 261 -23.86 -10.10 -35.36
N SER A 262 -22.68 -9.63 -34.95
CA SER A 262 -21.72 -8.95 -35.83
C SER A 262 -21.08 -9.94 -36.81
N ALA A 263 -20.84 -9.51 -38.05
CA ALA A 263 -20.10 -10.33 -39.03
C ALA A 263 -18.63 -10.54 -38.64
N TRP A 264 -18.12 -9.75 -37.68
CA TRP A 264 -16.76 -9.87 -37.15
C TRP A 264 -16.70 -10.48 -35.75
N PHE A 265 -17.82 -10.98 -35.20
CA PHE A 265 -17.83 -11.59 -33.88
C PHE A 265 -16.84 -12.77 -33.79
N GLN A 266 -15.97 -12.74 -32.78
CA GLN A 266 -14.88 -13.72 -32.58
C GLN A 266 -13.91 -13.85 -33.78
N SER A 267 -13.86 -12.86 -34.67
CA SER A 267 -12.96 -12.89 -35.83
C SER A 267 -11.50 -12.83 -35.39
N PRO A 268 -10.59 -13.63 -36.01
CA PRO A 268 -9.16 -13.57 -35.72
C PRO A 268 -8.52 -12.23 -36.11
N ALA A 269 -9.20 -11.42 -36.93
CA ALA A 269 -8.76 -10.08 -37.32
C ALA A 269 -8.85 -9.06 -36.15
N LEU A 270 -9.63 -9.37 -35.11
CA LEU A 270 -9.77 -8.52 -33.94
C LEU A 270 -8.52 -8.52 -33.08
N TYR A 271 -8.12 -7.34 -32.61
CA TYR A 271 -7.20 -7.17 -31.48
C TYR A 271 -7.96 -7.47 -30.18
N LYS A 272 -9.17 -6.90 -30.07
CA LYS A 272 -10.18 -7.13 -29.03
C LYS A 272 -11.55 -6.89 -29.65
N GLU A 273 -12.62 -7.11 -28.90
CA GLU A 273 -14.00 -6.86 -29.34
C GLU A 273 -14.20 -5.44 -29.90
N ASN A 274 -13.42 -4.44 -29.46
CA ASN A 274 -13.55 -3.05 -29.89
C ASN A 274 -12.48 -2.55 -30.88
N GLY A 275 -11.74 -3.45 -31.54
CA GLY A 275 -10.75 -3.00 -32.53
C GLY A 275 -10.06 -4.11 -33.31
N PHE A 276 -9.50 -3.75 -34.46
CA PHE A 276 -8.81 -4.64 -35.39
C PHE A 276 -7.29 -4.60 -35.20
N LYS A 277 -6.61 -5.71 -35.54
CA LYS A 277 -5.14 -5.79 -35.60
C LYS A 277 -4.55 -5.04 -36.80
N LYS A 278 -5.33 -4.90 -37.87
CA LYS A 278 -4.90 -4.33 -39.15
C LYS A 278 -5.86 -3.24 -39.62
N LYS A 279 -5.31 -2.20 -40.26
CA LYS A 279 -6.09 -1.06 -40.75
C LYS A 279 -7.04 -1.48 -41.88
N GLU A 280 -6.62 -2.42 -42.71
CA GLU A 280 -7.42 -2.91 -43.84
C GLU A 280 -8.72 -3.58 -43.38
N ASP A 281 -8.71 -4.26 -42.24
CA ASP A 281 -9.91 -4.91 -41.69
C ASP A 281 -10.89 -3.90 -41.11
N ALA A 282 -10.39 -2.82 -40.47
CA ALA A 282 -11.21 -1.68 -40.08
C ALA A 282 -11.81 -0.96 -41.31
N GLN A 283 -11.04 -0.83 -42.40
CA GLN A 283 -11.54 -0.24 -43.64
C GLN A 283 -12.64 -1.11 -44.29
N LYS A 284 -12.50 -2.44 -44.27
CA LYS A 284 -13.57 -3.36 -44.74
C LYS A 284 -14.87 -3.18 -43.99
N LEU A 285 -14.80 -2.98 -42.66
CA LEU A 285 -15.99 -2.67 -41.86
C LEU A 285 -16.64 -1.36 -42.33
N ILE A 286 -15.86 -0.28 -42.47
CA ILE A 286 -16.38 1.01 -42.96
C ILE A 286 -17.03 0.85 -44.34
N SER A 287 -16.35 0.21 -45.29
CA SER A 287 -16.89 -0.02 -46.63
C SER A 287 -18.19 -0.83 -46.62
N PHE A 288 -18.29 -1.87 -45.78
CA PHE A 288 -19.53 -2.63 -45.60
C PHE A 288 -20.67 -1.75 -45.05
N LEU A 289 -20.38 -0.87 -44.09
CA LEU A 289 -21.38 0.02 -43.50
C LEU A 289 -21.88 1.08 -44.50
N GLU A 290 -21.00 1.56 -45.38
CA GLU A 290 -21.31 2.61 -46.38
C GLU A 290 -21.94 2.09 -47.69
N GLU A 291 -21.87 0.77 -47.96
CA GLU A 291 -22.40 0.14 -49.18
C GLU A 291 -23.91 0.43 -49.40
N GLU A 292 -24.38 0.48 -50.65
CA GLU A 292 -25.80 0.71 -50.92
C GLU A 292 -26.64 -0.58 -50.83
N PRO A 293 -27.92 -0.51 -50.37
CA PRO A 293 -28.60 0.67 -49.84
C PRO A 293 -28.11 1.02 -48.42
N GLN A 294 -27.83 2.30 -48.19
CA GLN A 294 -27.47 2.79 -46.86
C GLN A 294 -28.69 2.70 -45.93
N LYS A 295 -28.52 2.05 -44.78
CA LYS A 295 -29.53 2.00 -43.72
C LYS A 295 -29.21 3.09 -42.70
N ALA A 296 -30.21 3.89 -42.35
CA ALA A 296 -30.07 4.86 -41.26
C ALA A 296 -29.67 4.14 -39.96
N PRO A 297 -28.69 4.65 -39.20
CA PRO A 297 -28.40 4.13 -37.87
C PRO A 297 -29.64 4.20 -36.98
N VAL A 298 -29.92 3.13 -36.23
CA VAL A 298 -31.09 3.06 -35.34
C VAL A 298 -30.64 2.82 -33.90
N ILE A 299 -31.26 3.50 -32.94
CA ILE A 299 -31.06 3.19 -31.52
C ILE A 299 -31.67 1.82 -31.21
N GLU A 300 -30.82 0.80 -31.06
CA GLU A 300 -31.23 -0.56 -30.71
C GLU A 300 -31.53 -0.69 -29.22
N LYS A 301 -30.70 -0.07 -28.38
CA LYS A 301 -30.84 -0.11 -26.91
C LYS A 301 -30.43 1.23 -26.29
N ILE A 302 -31.20 1.66 -25.29
CA ILE A 302 -30.87 2.76 -24.39
C ILE A 302 -30.98 2.26 -22.96
N GLU A 303 -29.90 2.41 -22.19
CA GLU A 303 -29.85 2.03 -20.78
C GLU A 303 -29.56 3.27 -19.93
N LYS A 304 -30.43 3.56 -18.97
CA LYS A 304 -30.31 4.70 -18.07
C LYS A 304 -30.08 4.16 -16.66
N LYS A 305 -28.90 4.42 -16.11
CA LYS A 305 -28.51 3.93 -14.79
C LYS A 305 -28.10 5.07 -13.88
N LYS A 306 -28.71 5.10 -12.70
CA LYS A 306 -28.26 5.96 -11.60
C LYS A 306 -27.16 5.22 -10.85
N GLU A 307 -25.92 5.71 -10.92
CA GLU A 307 -24.77 5.15 -10.21
C GLU A 307 -24.46 5.96 -8.96
N GLN A 308 -24.37 5.29 -7.83
CA GLN A 308 -23.93 5.90 -6.57
C GLN A 308 -22.49 5.53 -6.29
N LYS A 309 -21.63 6.54 -6.17
CA LYS A 309 -20.24 6.36 -5.73
C LYS A 309 -20.15 6.75 -4.26
N ASN A 310 -19.98 5.76 -3.40
CA ASN A 310 -19.76 6.01 -1.97
C ASN A 310 -18.40 6.67 -1.72
N PRO A 311 -18.26 7.44 -0.62
CA PRO A 311 -16.96 7.87 -0.13
C PRO A 311 -15.99 6.68 0.01
N PRO A 312 -14.70 6.87 -0.29
CA PRO A 312 -13.69 5.87 0.03
C PRO A 312 -13.65 5.60 1.54
N LEU A 313 -13.22 4.40 1.91
CA LEU A 313 -12.95 4.09 3.31
C LEU A 313 -11.87 5.03 3.89
N LEU A 314 -11.77 5.07 5.21
CA LEU A 314 -10.81 5.91 5.93
C LEU A 314 -9.36 5.46 5.64
N TYR A 315 -8.41 6.33 5.99
CA TYR A 315 -7.00 6.04 5.78
C TYR A 315 -6.52 4.95 6.74
N ASN A 316 -5.92 3.92 6.18
CA ASN A 316 -4.84 3.20 6.85
C ASN A 316 -3.50 3.86 6.46
N LEU A 317 -2.38 3.36 6.97
CA LEU A 317 -1.07 3.94 6.69
C LEU A 317 -0.68 3.84 5.20
N ALA A 318 -0.95 2.71 4.55
CA ALA A 318 -0.54 2.47 3.16
C ALA A 318 -1.25 3.40 2.17
N GLU A 319 -2.56 3.59 2.32
CA GLU A 319 -3.36 4.52 1.51
C GLU A 319 -2.89 5.96 1.73
N LEU A 320 -2.57 6.33 2.97
CA LEU A 320 -2.05 7.66 3.29
C LEU A 320 -0.67 7.88 2.67
N GLN A 321 0.24 6.90 2.74
CA GLN A 321 1.57 6.92 2.11
C GLN A 321 1.48 7.02 0.58
N ASN A 322 0.51 6.33 -0.02
CA ASN A 322 0.24 6.41 -1.45
C ASN A 322 -0.23 7.81 -1.87
N ASP A 323 -1.22 8.36 -1.18
CA ASP A 323 -1.73 9.71 -1.45
C ASP A 323 -0.66 10.79 -1.19
N CYS A 324 0.14 10.66 -0.13
CA CYS A 324 1.24 11.57 0.16
C CYS A 324 2.34 11.53 -0.92
N SER A 325 2.68 10.34 -1.41
CA SER A 325 3.60 10.18 -2.55
C SER A 325 3.02 10.81 -3.82
N LYS A 326 1.70 10.69 -4.05
CA LYS A 326 1.00 11.29 -5.20
C LYS A 326 1.02 12.82 -5.14
N TYR A 327 0.55 13.39 -4.03
CA TYR A 327 0.30 14.83 -3.87
C TYR A 327 1.55 15.63 -3.50
N PHE A 328 2.39 15.11 -2.60
CA PHE A 328 3.49 15.87 -1.99
C PHE A 328 4.89 15.41 -2.40
N LYS A 329 4.99 14.29 -3.14
CA LYS A 329 6.28 13.70 -3.58
C LYS A 329 7.23 13.39 -2.42
N ILE A 330 6.68 13.05 -1.25
CA ILE A 330 7.44 12.58 -0.08
C ILE A 330 7.48 11.06 -0.03
N SER A 331 8.48 10.51 0.65
CA SER A 331 8.62 9.05 0.79
C SER A 331 7.62 8.47 1.80
N PRO A 332 7.37 7.15 1.77
CA PRO A 332 6.56 6.47 2.79
C PRO A 332 7.11 6.63 4.21
N ASP A 333 8.44 6.59 4.38
CA ASP A 333 9.12 6.82 5.66
C ASP A 333 8.90 8.25 6.17
N GLU A 334 9.02 9.24 5.28
CA GLU A 334 8.74 10.63 5.63
C GLU A 334 7.27 10.86 5.99
N THR A 335 6.35 10.20 5.27
CA THR A 335 4.91 10.24 5.59
C THR A 335 4.65 9.66 6.97
N LEU A 336 5.24 8.51 7.30
CA LEU A 336 5.11 7.88 8.62
C LEU A 336 5.62 8.81 9.73
N ARG A 337 6.79 9.43 9.53
CA ARG A 337 7.33 10.43 10.48
C ARG A 337 6.38 11.61 10.68
N ILE A 338 5.79 12.15 9.60
CA ILE A 338 4.86 13.27 9.68
C ILE A 338 3.60 12.87 10.45
N VAL A 339 2.97 11.75 10.11
CA VAL A 339 1.73 11.34 10.79
C VAL A 339 1.99 10.91 12.25
N GLN A 340 3.20 10.41 12.56
CA GLN A 340 3.64 10.17 13.93
C GLN A 340 3.74 11.48 14.72
N GLU A 341 4.30 12.54 14.14
CA GLU A 341 4.32 13.88 14.76
C GLU A 341 2.89 14.40 14.99
N LEU A 342 1.98 14.23 14.03
CA LEU A 342 0.58 14.62 14.16
C LEU A 342 -0.12 13.86 15.30
N TYR A 343 0.14 12.56 15.41
CA TYR A 343 -0.37 11.72 16.50
C TYR A 343 0.15 12.18 17.88
N GLU A 344 1.45 12.42 18.01
CA GLU A 344 2.08 12.87 19.27
C GLU A 344 1.57 14.25 19.72
N LYS A 345 1.25 15.12 18.75
CA LYS A 345 0.59 16.42 18.96
C LYS A 345 -0.93 16.30 19.15
N LYS A 346 -1.47 15.08 19.24
CA LYS A 346 -2.89 14.75 19.43
C LYS A 346 -3.82 15.22 18.32
N LEU A 347 -3.31 15.44 17.10
CA LEU A 347 -4.12 15.88 15.95
C LEU A 347 -4.83 14.70 15.27
N THR A 348 -4.17 13.55 15.19
CA THR A 348 -4.69 12.33 14.56
C THR A 348 -4.66 11.15 15.52
N THR A 349 -5.36 10.09 15.17
CA THR A 349 -5.27 8.78 15.84
C THR A 349 -3.99 8.05 15.45
N TYR A 350 -3.76 6.88 16.06
CA TYR A 350 -2.51 6.13 15.90
C TYR A 350 -2.24 5.79 14.43
N PRO A 351 -1.03 6.07 13.90
CA PRO A 351 -0.78 6.02 12.47
C PRO A 351 -0.42 4.65 11.91
N ARG A 352 0.03 3.69 12.73
CA ARG A 352 0.47 2.37 12.25
C ARG A 352 -0.69 1.39 12.33
N THR A 353 -1.66 1.60 11.46
CA THR A 353 -2.85 0.76 11.32
C THR A 353 -2.98 0.30 9.88
N ASP A 354 -3.42 -0.94 9.71
CA ASP A 354 -3.85 -1.52 8.43
C ASP A 354 -5.39 -1.37 8.24
N ALA A 355 -6.13 -0.99 9.30
CA ALA A 355 -7.58 -0.86 9.28
C ALA A 355 -8.05 0.44 8.60
N ARG A 356 -9.18 0.34 7.86
CA ARG A 356 -9.80 1.46 7.12
C ARG A 356 -11.19 1.82 7.64
N VAL A 357 -11.54 1.32 8.82
CA VAL A 357 -12.84 1.46 9.48
C VAL A 357 -12.67 1.99 10.91
N LEU A 358 -13.77 2.43 11.52
CA LEU A 358 -13.89 2.79 12.93
C LEU A 358 -14.36 1.59 13.75
N SER A 359 -14.11 1.63 15.06
CA SER A 359 -14.76 0.73 16.01
C SER A 359 -16.16 1.21 16.36
N SER A 360 -17.02 0.30 16.83
CA SER A 360 -18.36 0.62 17.31
C SER A 360 -18.33 1.57 18.52
N ALA A 361 -17.28 1.49 19.36
CA ALA A 361 -17.10 2.39 20.49
C ALA A 361 -16.82 3.83 20.03
N VAL A 362 -15.85 4.00 19.11
CA VAL A 362 -15.50 5.32 18.56
C VAL A 362 -16.67 5.94 17.79
N ALA A 363 -17.47 5.12 17.09
CA ALA A 363 -18.65 5.58 16.37
C ALA A 363 -19.70 6.27 17.28
N LYS A 364 -19.83 5.85 18.54
CA LYS A 364 -20.79 6.44 19.49
C LYS A 364 -20.43 7.87 19.91
N GLU A 365 -19.14 8.18 19.94
CA GLU A 365 -18.62 9.48 20.40
C GLU A 365 -18.05 10.35 19.27
N ILE A 366 -18.24 9.94 18.01
CA ILE A 366 -17.58 10.56 16.85
C ILE A 366 -17.97 12.05 16.67
N ASN A 367 -19.10 12.45 17.24
CA ASN A 367 -19.56 13.84 17.27
C ASN A 367 -18.56 14.77 17.99
N LYS A 368 -17.80 14.27 18.97
CA LYS A 368 -16.75 15.04 19.66
C LYS A 368 -15.62 15.41 18.68
N ASN A 369 -15.16 14.45 17.87
CA ASN A 369 -14.13 14.68 16.85
C ASN A 369 -14.60 15.72 15.83
N ILE A 370 -15.83 15.56 15.32
CA ILE A 370 -16.42 16.49 14.35
C ILE A 370 -16.61 17.89 14.97
N GLY A 371 -17.04 17.95 16.23
CA GLY A 371 -17.18 19.20 17.01
C GLY A 371 -15.88 20.01 17.04
N GLY A 372 -14.76 19.36 17.32
CA GLY A 372 -13.45 19.99 17.33
C GLY A 372 -13.03 20.58 15.98
N LEU A 373 -13.40 19.92 14.87
CA LEU A 373 -13.06 20.35 13.51
C LEU A 373 -13.79 21.64 13.06
N ARG A 374 -14.80 22.11 13.79
CA ARG A 374 -15.41 23.45 13.53
C ARG A 374 -14.40 24.59 13.67
N ASN A 375 -13.32 24.36 14.43
CA ASN A 375 -12.25 25.35 14.61
C ASN A 375 -11.13 25.20 13.57
N TYR A 376 -11.20 24.20 12.68
CA TYR A 376 -10.23 24.00 11.62
C TYR A 376 -10.72 24.64 10.31
N GLN A 377 -10.28 25.88 10.06
CA GLN A 377 -10.78 26.73 8.97
C GLN A 377 -10.92 26.03 7.60
N PRO A 378 -9.96 25.22 7.10
CA PRO A 378 -10.09 24.57 5.79
C PRO A 378 -11.29 23.62 5.65
N ALA A 379 -11.85 23.12 6.76
CA ALA A 379 -12.98 22.18 6.74
C ALA A 379 -14.11 22.52 7.75
N ALA A 380 -14.05 23.69 8.39
CA ALA A 380 -14.96 24.10 9.47
C ALA A 380 -16.43 24.08 9.02
N ALA A 381 -16.72 24.61 7.83
CA ALA A 381 -18.07 24.63 7.27
C ALA A 381 -18.63 23.22 7.06
N PHE A 382 -17.79 22.29 6.58
CA PHE A 382 -18.21 20.90 6.38
C PHE A 382 -18.46 20.17 7.70
N ALA A 383 -17.65 20.42 8.73
CA ALA A 383 -17.86 19.87 10.06
C ALA A 383 -19.14 20.42 10.70
N ALA A 384 -19.42 21.72 10.56
CA ALA A 384 -20.64 22.34 11.05
C ALA A 384 -21.89 21.73 10.39
N GLN A 385 -21.87 21.56 9.06
CA GLN A 385 -22.96 20.93 8.32
C GLN A 385 -23.27 19.50 8.83
N VAL A 386 -22.24 18.68 9.07
CA VAL A 386 -22.41 17.31 9.58
C VAL A 386 -23.11 17.27 10.94
N LEU A 387 -22.77 18.22 11.82
CA LEU A 387 -23.37 18.31 13.16
C LEU A 387 -24.81 18.80 13.10
N GLU A 388 -25.09 19.81 12.28
CA GLU A 388 -26.43 20.36 12.08
C GLU A 388 -27.38 19.32 11.49
N GLN A 389 -26.93 18.58 10.46
CA GLN A 389 -27.70 17.52 9.82
C GLN A 389 -27.75 16.22 10.64
N LYS A 390 -27.00 16.14 11.74
CA LYS A 390 -26.87 14.95 12.59
C LYS A 390 -26.50 13.67 11.83
N SER A 391 -25.82 13.79 10.68
CA SER A 391 -25.52 12.63 9.81
C SER A 391 -24.58 11.62 10.47
N TRP A 392 -23.85 12.05 11.51
CA TRP A 392 -23.02 11.18 12.35
C TRP A 392 -23.81 10.15 13.17
N GLN A 393 -25.10 10.39 13.49
CA GLN A 393 -25.90 9.47 14.33
C GLN A 393 -26.11 8.09 13.67
N GLY A 394 -26.08 8.02 12.34
CA GLY A 394 -26.26 6.78 11.58
C GLY A 394 -24.96 6.01 11.31
N ILE A 395 -23.79 6.56 11.63
CA ILE A 395 -22.50 6.04 11.14
C ILE A 395 -22.23 4.59 11.58
N ALA A 396 -22.67 4.21 12.78
CA ALA A 396 -22.49 2.87 13.35
C ALA A 396 -23.11 1.75 12.51
N LYS A 397 -24.09 2.07 11.64
CA LYS A 397 -24.76 1.09 10.76
C LYS A 397 -24.20 1.08 9.34
N THR A 398 -23.14 1.83 9.07
CA THR A 398 -22.55 1.97 7.74
C THR A 398 -21.35 1.06 7.55
N ARG A 399 -20.88 0.93 6.31
CA ARG A 399 -19.65 0.20 5.96
C ARG A 399 -18.35 0.74 6.60
N TYR A 400 -18.40 1.92 7.23
CA TYR A 400 -17.22 2.56 7.83
C TYR A 400 -16.99 2.14 9.28
N VAL A 401 -17.88 1.33 9.87
CA VAL A 401 -17.76 0.81 11.24
C VAL A 401 -17.80 -0.71 11.18
N ASN A 402 -16.70 -1.36 11.59
CA ASN A 402 -16.62 -2.82 11.59
C ASN A 402 -15.50 -3.31 12.50
N ASP A 403 -15.86 -3.73 13.73
CA ASP A 403 -14.88 -4.21 14.71
C ASP A 403 -14.09 -5.44 14.22
N LYS A 404 -14.66 -6.25 13.32
CA LYS A 404 -13.97 -7.44 12.78
C LYS A 404 -12.85 -7.11 11.78
N GLN A 405 -12.81 -5.89 11.25
CA GLN A 405 -11.76 -5.44 10.34
C GLN A 405 -10.68 -4.62 11.07
N ILE A 406 -10.75 -4.55 12.40
CA ILE A 406 -9.76 -3.89 13.23
C ILE A 406 -8.83 -4.98 13.76
N THR A 407 -7.53 -4.80 13.52
CA THR A 407 -6.50 -5.59 14.18
C THR A 407 -6.16 -4.91 15.51
N ASP A 408 -5.09 -4.12 15.56
CA ASP A 408 -4.63 -3.46 16.79
C ASP A 408 -5.24 -2.06 16.96
N HIS A 409 -5.51 -1.39 15.84
CA HIS A 409 -5.98 0.00 15.83
C HIS A 409 -6.97 0.23 14.68
N TYR A 410 -7.96 1.09 14.90
CA TYR A 410 -8.86 1.57 13.85
C TYR A 410 -8.17 2.61 12.94
N ALA A 411 -8.88 3.06 11.91
CA ALA A 411 -8.34 3.96 10.89
C ALA A 411 -7.77 5.30 11.43
N ILE A 412 -6.88 5.89 10.63
CA ILE A 412 -6.29 7.20 10.89
C ILE A 412 -7.35 8.29 10.64
N ILE A 413 -7.81 8.94 11.71
CA ILE A 413 -8.80 10.02 11.69
C ILE A 413 -8.31 11.23 12.51
N PRO A 414 -8.85 12.43 12.28
CA PRO A 414 -8.60 13.55 13.17
C PRO A 414 -9.27 13.33 14.54
N THR A 415 -8.62 13.75 15.60
CA THR A 415 -9.17 13.73 16.98
C THR A 415 -10.14 14.87 17.25
N GLY A 416 -10.08 15.95 16.44
CA GLY A 416 -10.74 17.23 16.73
C GLY A 416 -10.04 18.04 17.83
N GLN A 417 -8.92 17.56 18.36
CA GLN A 417 -8.15 18.20 19.43
C GLN A 417 -6.78 18.65 18.92
N GLY A 418 -6.03 19.36 19.75
CA GLY A 418 -4.63 19.71 19.45
C GLY A 418 -4.44 20.72 18.31
N LEU A 419 -5.51 21.34 17.79
CA LEU A 419 -5.43 22.25 16.63
C LEU A 419 -4.46 23.43 16.83
N GLY A 420 -4.24 23.88 18.07
CA GLY A 420 -3.23 24.91 18.37
C GLY A 420 -1.81 24.51 17.97
N ALA A 421 -1.53 23.21 17.94
CA ALA A 421 -0.23 22.66 17.52
C ALA A 421 -0.01 22.73 16.01
N LEU A 422 -1.03 23.00 15.18
CA LEU A 422 -0.88 23.13 13.72
C LEU A 422 0.07 24.26 13.31
N SER A 423 0.19 25.31 14.13
CA SER A 423 1.17 26.39 13.92
C SER A 423 2.63 25.93 14.06
N SER A 424 2.86 24.82 14.78
CA SER A 424 4.19 24.29 15.09
C SER A 424 4.65 23.17 14.16
N VAL A 425 3.78 22.67 13.27
CA VAL A 425 4.13 21.59 12.32
C VAL A 425 4.57 22.19 10.99
N SER A 426 5.30 21.42 10.18
CA SER A 426 5.70 21.86 8.84
C SER A 426 4.49 22.10 7.92
N ALA A 427 4.65 22.92 6.87
CA ALA A 427 3.61 23.14 5.87
C ALA A 427 3.15 21.84 5.18
N THR A 428 4.06 20.90 4.96
CA THR A 428 3.73 19.56 4.44
C THR A 428 2.89 18.78 5.44
N ALA A 429 3.26 18.79 6.73
CA ALA A 429 2.48 18.13 7.78
C ALA A 429 1.06 18.70 7.92
N ALA A 430 0.89 20.02 7.81
CA ALA A 430 -0.43 20.65 7.78
C ALA A 430 -1.28 20.18 6.58
N LYS A 431 -0.68 20.03 5.39
CA LYS A 431 -1.38 19.48 4.21
C LYS A 431 -1.73 18.00 4.37
N VAL A 432 -0.85 17.20 4.99
CA VAL A 432 -1.13 15.80 5.35
C VAL A 432 -2.30 15.72 6.33
N TYR A 433 -2.35 16.61 7.33
CA TYR A 433 -3.50 16.71 8.22
C TYR A 433 -4.79 17.05 7.47
N GLU A 434 -4.75 17.99 6.51
CA GLU A 434 -5.91 18.36 5.72
C GLU A 434 -6.50 17.18 4.92
N ILE A 435 -5.65 16.36 4.27
CA ILE A 435 -6.16 15.20 3.51
C ILE A 435 -6.84 14.20 4.44
N ILE A 436 -6.30 13.97 5.64
CA ILE A 436 -6.90 13.10 6.67
C ILE A 436 -8.26 13.64 7.10
N VAL A 437 -8.35 14.94 7.41
CA VAL A 437 -9.60 15.61 7.83
C VAL A 437 -10.67 15.50 6.75
N ARG A 438 -10.33 15.78 5.49
CA ARG A 438 -11.30 15.75 4.39
C ARG A 438 -11.76 14.33 4.06
N ARG A 439 -10.86 13.34 4.10
CA ARG A 439 -11.21 11.92 3.96
C ARG A 439 -12.18 11.50 5.06
N PHE A 440 -11.89 11.89 6.31
CA PHE A 440 -12.75 11.62 7.45
C PHE A 440 -14.14 12.25 7.30
N LEU A 441 -14.23 13.55 7.01
CA LEU A 441 -15.51 14.23 6.88
C LEU A 441 -16.35 13.67 5.72
N SER A 442 -15.72 13.20 4.65
CA SER A 442 -16.40 12.65 3.47
C SER A 442 -17.36 11.50 3.79
N ILE A 443 -17.09 10.69 4.82
CA ILE A 443 -17.93 9.51 5.16
C ILE A 443 -19.32 9.89 5.69
N PHE A 444 -19.50 11.15 6.12
CA PHE A 444 -20.76 11.67 6.67
C PHE A 444 -21.62 12.40 5.62
N TYR A 445 -21.19 12.42 4.37
CA TYR A 445 -21.90 13.01 3.25
C TYR A 445 -22.50 11.92 2.36
N PRO A 446 -23.58 12.21 1.64
CA PRO A 446 -24.19 11.25 0.73
C PRO A 446 -23.22 10.85 -0.39
N PRO A 447 -23.38 9.64 -0.96
CA PRO A 447 -22.65 9.23 -2.16
C PRO A 447 -22.82 10.26 -3.29
N ALA A 448 -21.76 10.42 -4.09
CA ALA A 448 -21.87 11.16 -5.33
C ALA A 448 -22.78 10.40 -6.29
N VAL A 449 -23.74 11.10 -6.89
CA VAL A 449 -24.74 10.50 -7.77
C VAL A 449 -24.40 10.85 -9.21
N TYR A 450 -24.15 9.83 -10.01
CA TYR A 450 -23.95 9.95 -11.43
C TYR A 450 -25.15 9.42 -12.18
N GLN A 451 -25.55 10.11 -13.25
CA GLN A 451 -26.46 9.58 -14.25
C GLN A 451 -25.62 9.07 -15.41
N LYS A 452 -25.68 7.75 -15.64
CA LYS A 452 -25.05 7.09 -16.78
C LYS A 452 -26.11 6.75 -17.83
N ILE A 453 -25.83 7.07 -19.09
CA ILE A 453 -26.65 6.69 -20.24
C ILE A 453 -25.75 5.94 -21.21
N SER A 454 -26.08 4.68 -21.46
CA SER A 454 -25.41 3.84 -22.46
C SER A 454 -26.33 3.65 -23.66
N LEU A 455 -25.85 4.00 -24.84
CA LEU A 455 -26.54 3.83 -26.12
C LEU A 455 -25.88 2.70 -26.92
N VAL A 456 -26.70 1.88 -27.57
CA VAL A 456 -26.30 0.92 -28.59
C VAL A 456 -27.00 1.30 -29.89
N ILE A 457 -26.21 1.67 -30.88
CA ILE A 457 -26.65 2.10 -32.20
C ILE A 457 -26.37 0.95 -33.18
N ASN A 458 -27.38 0.53 -33.93
CA ASN A 458 -27.26 -0.52 -34.94
C ASN A 458 -27.14 0.09 -36.33
N ILE A 459 -26.16 -0.38 -37.11
CA ILE A 459 -26.00 -0.07 -38.52
C ILE A 459 -25.72 -1.39 -39.24
N LYS A 460 -26.64 -1.83 -40.10
CA LYS A 460 -26.51 -3.09 -40.87
C LYS A 460 -26.11 -4.32 -40.04
N GLY A 461 -26.60 -4.43 -38.80
CA GLY A 461 -26.29 -5.55 -37.90
C GLY A 461 -25.06 -5.32 -37.01
N GLU A 462 -24.24 -4.32 -37.31
CA GLU A 462 -23.10 -3.91 -36.50
C GLU A 462 -23.50 -2.89 -35.43
N ARG A 463 -22.76 -2.87 -34.31
CA ARG A 463 -23.15 -2.10 -33.13
C ARG A 463 -22.08 -1.11 -32.69
N PHE A 464 -22.52 0.12 -32.47
CA PHE A 464 -21.73 1.21 -31.93
C PHE A 464 -22.21 1.55 -30.52
N PHE A 465 -21.28 1.77 -29.61
CA PHE A 465 -21.52 1.98 -28.19
C PHE A 465 -21.08 3.38 -27.79
N ALA A 466 -21.97 4.11 -27.13
CA ALA A 466 -21.66 5.41 -26.54
C ALA A 466 -22.12 5.42 -25.08
N SER A 467 -21.23 5.76 -24.16
CA SER A 467 -21.56 5.89 -22.73
C SER A 467 -21.33 7.32 -22.28
N PHE A 468 -22.34 7.91 -21.66
CA PHE A 468 -22.30 9.28 -21.14
C PHE A 468 -22.47 9.25 -19.63
N LYS A 469 -21.68 10.04 -18.92
CA LYS A 469 -21.77 10.14 -17.46
C LYS A 469 -21.72 11.58 -16.99
N VAL A 470 -22.73 11.95 -16.23
CA VAL A 470 -22.87 13.30 -15.66
C VAL A 470 -23.01 13.19 -14.16
N LEU A 471 -22.31 14.07 -13.45
CA LEU A 471 -22.45 14.23 -12.01
C LEU A 471 -23.73 15.02 -11.73
N MET A 472 -24.73 14.37 -11.15
CA MET A 472 -26.02 14.99 -10.80
C MET A 472 -25.99 15.59 -9.40
N ASP A 473 -25.33 14.91 -8.47
CA ASP A 473 -25.12 15.37 -7.10
C ASP A 473 -23.68 15.07 -6.71
N GLU A 474 -22.94 16.13 -6.33
CA GLU A 474 -21.55 16.01 -5.89
C GLU A 474 -21.41 15.13 -4.65
N GLY A 475 -22.43 15.10 -3.78
CA GLY A 475 -22.39 14.39 -2.50
C GLY A 475 -21.14 14.74 -1.70
N TYR A 476 -20.33 13.73 -1.37
CA TYR A 476 -19.05 13.92 -0.65
C TYR A 476 -17.94 14.60 -1.47
N LEU A 477 -18.03 14.67 -2.80
CA LEU A 477 -16.94 15.20 -3.64
C LEU A 477 -16.62 16.66 -3.32
N LYS A 478 -17.62 17.47 -2.92
CA LYS A 478 -17.41 18.86 -2.47
C LYS A 478 -16.44 18.97 -1.30
N VAL A 479 -16.36 17.95 -0.44
CA VAL A 479 -15.45 17.92 0.73
C VAL A 479 -14.03 17.60 0.31
N THR A 480 -13.85 16.86 -0.80
CA THR A 480 -12.55 16.35 -1.26
C THR A 480 -11.68 17.39 -1.96
N GLN A 481 -12.16 18.63 -2.14
CA GLN A 481 -11.39 19.72 -2.73
C GLN A 481 -10.36 20.27 -1.74
N PHE A 482 -9.07 20.01 -1.96
CA PHE A 482 -7.99 20.44 -1.06
C PHE A 482 -7.62 21.92 -1.23
N SER A 483 -7.22 22.59 -0.15
CA SER A 483 -6.78 23.99 -0.16
C SER A 483 -5.55 24.23 -1.05
N PHE A 484 -4.72 23.20 -1.21
CA PHE A 484 -3.49 23.22 -2.00
C PHE A 484 -3.69 22.70 -3.44
N ALA A 485 -4.88 22.24 -3.80
CA ALA A 485 -5.17 21.88 -5.18
C ALA A 485 -5.30 23.16 -6.01
N LYS A 486 -4.51 23.31 -7.08
CA LYS A 486 -4.70 24.41 -8.02
C LYS A 486 -6.11 24.32 -8.61
N LYS A 487 -6.92 25.38 -8.48
CA LYS A 487 -8.13 25.54 -9.30
C LYS A 487 -7.68 25.50 -10.76
N LYS A 488 -8.01 24.42 -11.48
CA LYS A 488 -8.00 24.47 -12.94
C LYS A 488 -9.17 25.36 -13.32
N GLU A 489 -8.88 26.46 -14.01
CA GLU A 489 -9.91 27.28 -14.64
C GLU A 489 -10.78 26.36 -15.53
N GLU A 490 -12.09 26.49 -15.37
CA GLU A 490 -13.09 25.85 -16.22
C GLU A 490 -12.95 26.41 -17.65
N THR A 491 -12.11 25.77 -18.45
CA THR A 491 -12.25 25.80 -19.90
C THR A 491 -12.35 24.35 -20.37
N PRO A 492 -13.42 23.96 -21.09
CA PRO A 492 -13.56 22.61 -21.60
C PRO A 492 -12.59 22.45 -22.78
N ARG A 493 -11.35 22.07 -22.48
CA ARG A 493 -10.47 21.42 -23.46
C ARG A 493 -10.42 19.93 -23.14
N PRO A 494 -10.38 19.05 -24.16
CA PRO A 494 -10.35 17.61 -23.93
C PRO A 494 -9.07 17.28 -23.17
N GLU A 495 -9.20 16.91 -21.90
CA GLU A 495 -8.10 16.28 -21.18
C GLU A 495 -7.97 14.86 -21.68
N GLU A 496 -6.91 14.59 -22.45
CA GLU A 496 -6.42 13.23 -22.64
C GLU A 496 -6.31 12.53 -21.28
N GLY A 497 -6.99 11.38 -21.19
CA GLY A 497 -7.21 10.63 -19.97
C GLY A 497 -5.95 10.42 -19.16
N LYS A 498 -5.89 11.03 -17.97
CA LYS A 498 -5.00 10.55 -16.91
C LYS A 498 -5.51 9.19 -16.46
N LYS A 499 -4.93 8.13 -17.04
CA LYS A 499 -5.03 6.73 -16.58
C LYS A 499 -4.73 6.65 -15.07
N GLU A 500 -5.76 6.62 -14.23
CA GLU A 500 -5.64 6.13 -12.87
C GLU A 500 -5.61 4.61 -12.90
N GLY A 501 -4.40 4.06 -12.86
CA GLY A 501 -3.99 2.95 -11.98
C GLY A 501 -4.71 1.59 -11.97
N GLN A 502 -5.75 1.36 -12.77
CA GLN A 502 -6.31 0.03 -13.04
C GLN A 502 -6.76 0.04 -14.50
N GLU A 503 -5.94 -0.49 -15.41
CA GLU A 503 -6.44 -0.94 -16.72
C GLU A 503 -7.30 -2.18 -16.45
N ASN A 504 -8.55 -1.94 -16.03
CA ASN A 504 -9.60 -2.92 -16.17
C ASN A 504 -10.04 -2.83 -17.63
N ASP A 505 -9.48 -3.70 -18.44
CA ASP A 505 -9.35 -3.61 -19.89
C ASP A 505 -10.66 -3.96 -20.65
N GLY A 506 -11.78 -3.48 -20.11
CA GLY A 506 -13.14 -3.67 -20.62
C GLY A 506 -14.19 -2.69 -20.06
N GLN A 507 -13.80 -1.66 -19.30
CA GLN A 507 -14.76 -0.63 -18.88
C GLN A 507 -14.91 0.46 -19.96
N GLU A 508 -16.17 0.79 -20.27
CA GLU A 508 -16.54 1.91 -21.13
C GLU A 508 -15.90 3.21 -20.62
N GLU A 509 -15.14 3.89 -21.49
CA GLU A 509 -14.73 5.27 -21.21
C GLU A 509 -15.98 6.15 -21.27
N ASP A 510 -16.42 6.61 -20.10
CA ASP A 510 -17.60 7.47 -19.99
C ASP A 510 -17.27 8.87 -20.54
N ILE A 511 -18.01 9.30 -21.55
CA ILE A 511 -17.93 10.64 -22.12
C ILE A 511 -18.56 11.63 -21.12
N LYS A 512 -17.78 12.61 -20.67
CA LYS A 512 -18.32 13.74 -19.89
C LYS A 512 -19.17 14.60 -20.82
N CYS A 513 -20.42 14.85 -20.43
CA CYS A 513 -21.29 15.78 -21.12
C CYS A 513 -21.94 16.77 -20.15
N ASP A 514 -22.45 17.87 -20.70
CA ASP A 514 -23.20 18.85 -19.93
C ASP A 514 -24.64 18.38 -19.64
N ALA A 515 -25.28 19.03 -18.68
CA ALA A 515 -26.63 18.67 -18.24
C ALA A 515 -27.67 18.85 -19.37
N ASP A 516 -27.46 19.78 -20.29
CA ASP A 516 -28.38 20.02 -21.40
C ASP A 516 -28.27 18.93 -22.46
N PHE A 517 -27.07 18.42 -22.71
CA PHE A 517 -26.87 17.29 -23.63
C PHE A 517 -27.45 16.03 -23.02
N LEU A 518 -27.32 15.87 -21.71
CA LEU A 518 -27.95 14.76 -21.00
C LEU A 518 -29.47 14.78 -21.16
N LYS A 519 -30.14 15.93 -21.08
CA LYS A 519 -31.59 16.04 -21.30
C LYS A 519 -31.97 15.58 -22.71
N VAL A 520 -31.20 16.00 -23.71
CA VAL A 520 -31.37 15.58 -25.10
C VAL A 520 -31.16 14.07 -25.26
N LEU A 521 -30.13 13.50 -24.64
CA LEU A 521 -29.90 12.05 -24.63
C LEU A 521 -30.99 11.28 -23.87
N GLN A 522 -31.64 11.91 -22.89
CA GLN A 522 -32.75 11.33 -22.14
C GLN A 522 -34.06 11.28 -22.92
N SER A 523 -34.29 12.21 -23.87
CA SER A 523 -35.50 12.17 -24.70
C SER A 523 -35.47 11.06 -25.75
N LEU A 524 -34.29 10.49 -26.03
CA LEU A 524 -34.12 9.44 -27.04
C LEU A 524 -34.90 8.17 -26.72
N LYS A 525 -35.44 7.55 -27.77
CA LYS A 525 -36.21 6.30 -27.68
C LYS A 525 -35.56 5.20 -28.51
N LYS A 526 -35.82 3.96 -28.10
CA LYS A 526 -35.49 2.79 -28.92
C LYS A 526 -36.23 2.88 -30.25
N GLY A 527 -35.53 2.58 -31.33
CA GLY A 527 -36.07 2.64 -32.69
C GLY A 527 -35.94 4.01 -33.37
N GLU A 528 -35.42 5.02 -32.67
CA GLU A 528 -35.20 6.35 -33.25
C GLU A 528 -34.05 6.30 -34.26
N GLU A 529 -34.28 6.90 -35.44
CA GLU A 529 -33.31 6.99 -36.51
C GLU A 529 -32.36 8.17 -36.26
N LEU A 530 -31.07 7.93 -36.52
CA LEU A 530 -30.00 8.90 -36.38
C LEU A 530 -29.41 9.19 -37.77
N SER A 531 -28.76 10.35 -37.90
CA SER A 531 -27.92 10.65 -39.05
C SER A 531 -26.48 10.24 -38.75
N CYS A 532 -25.89 9.39 -39.61
CA CYS A 532 -24.45 9.14 -39.58
C CYS A 532 -23.73 10.27 -40.31
N GLN A 533 -22.97 11.09 -39.60
CA GLN A 533 -22.19 12.20 -40.17
C GLN A 533 -20.83 11.74 -40.72
N GLY A 534 -20.35 10.56 -40.29
CA GLY A 534 -19.10 9.98 -40.77
C GLY A 534 -18.63 8.80 -39.92
N LEU A 535 -17.86 7.92 -40.54
CA LEU A 535 -17.13 6.83 -39.90
C LEU A 535 -15.62 7.10 -40.01
N GLU A 536 -14.91 6.93 -38.90
CA GLU A 536 -13.48 7.20 -38.82
C GLU A 536 -12.73 6.00 -38.23
N ILE A 537 -11.51 5.78 -38.72
CA ILE A 537 -10.58 4.83 -38.11
C ILE A 537 -9.70 5.58 -37.12
N ARG A 538 -9.76 5.19 -35.86
CA ARG A 538 -8.83 5.64 -34.82
C ARG A 538 -7.73 4.62 -34.62
N GLU A 539 -6.51 5.04 -34.91
CA GLU A 539 -5.31 4.27 -34.58
C GLU A 539 -4.92 4.50 -33.12
N GLY A 540 -4.75 3.40 -32.39
CA GLY A 540 -4.22 3.40 -31.04
C GLY A 540 -3.03 2.46 -30.93
N GLU A 541 -2.23 2.63 -29.88
CA GLU A 541 -1.12 1.75 -29.56
C GLU A 541 -1.21 1.27 -28.12
N THR A 542 -0.85 0.01 -27.88
CA THR A 542 -0.73 -0.50 -26.51
C THR A 542 0.38 0.25 -25.76
N SER A 543 0.21 0.46 -24.45
CA SER A 543 1.20 1.13 -23.61
C SER A 543 1.81 0.15 -22.61
N PRO A 544 3.12 0.26 -22.30
CA PRO A 544 3.70 -0.56 -21.25
C PRO A 544 3.07 -0.20 -19.89
N PRO A 545 3.09 -1.14 -18.93
CA PRO A 545 2.61 -0.89 -17.59
C PRO A 545 3.42 0.22 -16.92
N LYS A 546 2.79 0.95 -15.99
CA LYS A 546 3.48 2.03 -15.28
C LYS A 546 4.48 1.47 -14.27
N ARG A 547 5.63 2.13 -14.15
CA ARG A 547 6.58 1.89 -13.05
C ARG A 547 5.92 2.15 -11.70
N TYR A 548 6.36 1.42 -10.69
CA TYR A 548 6.01 1.73 -9.32
C TYR A 548 6.68 3.04 -8.88
N ASN A 549 5.92 3.86 -8.17
CA ASN A 549 6.47 4.86 -7.26
C ASN A 549 6.43 4.36 -5.81
N SER A 550 7.10 5.07 -4.91
CA SER A 550 7.21 4.74 -3.48
C SER A 550 5.88 4.54 -2.76
N GLY A 551 4.82 5.24 -3.18
CA GLY A 551 3.48 5.06 -2.64
C GLY A 551 2.80 3.80 -3.17
N THR A 552 2.80 3.64 -4.50
CA THR A 552 2.17 2.51 -5.17
C THR A 552 2.82 1.17 -4.81
N ILE A 553 4.15 1.12 -4.55
CA ILE A 553 4.79 -0.13 -4.13
C ILE A 553 4.32 -0.54 -2.73
N ILE A 554 4.12 0.41 -1.81
CA ILE A 554 3.60 0.12 -0.47
C ILE A 554 2.17 -0.42 -0.56
N LEU A 555 1.34 0.20 -1.40
CA LEU A 555 -0.02 -0.29 -1.65
C LEU A 555 0.00 -1.68 -2.32
N THR A 556 0.97 -1.93 -3.20
CA THR A 556 1.16 -3.25 -3.83
C THR A 556 1.60 -4.30 -2.81
N MET A 557 2.43 -3.93 -1.83
CA MET A 557 2.83 -4.81 -0.73
C MET A 557 1.64 -5.18 0.15
N GLU A 558 0.77 -4.22 0.51
CA GLU A 558 -0.47 -4.49 1.28
C GLU A 558 -1.46 -5.36 0.49
N ASN A 559 -1.53 -5.18 -0.84
CA ASN A 559 -2.41 -5.95 -1.73
C ASN A 559 -1.69 -7.14 -2.39
N ALA A 560 -0.59 -7.62 -1.82
CA ALA A 560 0.24 -8.67 -2.45
C ALA A 560 -0.51 -10.00 -2.63
N GLY A 561 -1.63 -10.21 -1.94
CA GLY A 561 -2.54 -11.34 -2.16
C GLY A 561 -3.06 -11.45 -3.59
N GLN A 562 -3.10 -10.35 -4.35
CA GLN A 562 -3.48 -10.38 -5.78
C GLN A 562 -2.52 -11.21 -6.66
N PHE A 563 -1.29 -11.44 -6.19
CA PHE A 563 -0.29 -12.26 -6.89
C PHE A 563 -0.23 -13.71 -6.39
N VAL A 564 -1.12 -14.09 -5.47
CA VAL A 564 -1.22 -15.46 -4.94
C VAL A 564 -2.42 -16.11 -5.59
N GLU A 565 -2.21 -17.17 -6.37
CA GLU A 565 -3.29 -17.89 -7.08
C GLU A 565 -4.17 -18.70 -6.14
N ASP A 566 -3.57 -19.34 -5.13
CA ASP A 566 -4.25 -20.12 -4.11
C ASP A 566 -5.15 -19.23 -3.22
N GLU A 567 -6.46 -19.49 -3.24
CA GLU A 567 -7.45 -18.66 -2.53
C GLU A 567 -7.31 -18.74 -1.00
N GLU A 568 -6.89 -19.89 -0.47
CA GLU A 568 -6.72 -20.08 0.97
C GLU A 568 -5.52 -19.28 1.48
N LEU A 569 -4.39 -19.35 0.77
CA LEU A 569 -3.20 -18.53 1.06
C LEU A 569 -3.47 -17.04 0.83
N ARG A 570 -4.21 -16.68 -0.23
CA ARG A 570 -4.63 -15.31 -0.50
C ARG A 570 -5.43 -14.73 0.66
N ALA A 571 -6.34 -15.52 1.26
CA ALA A 571 -7.15 -15.09 2.39
C ALA A 571 -6.30 -14.74 3.63
N GLN A 572 -5.19 -15.43 3.86
CA GLN A 572 -4.30 -15.24 5.03
C GLN A 572 -3.56 -13.90 5.01
N ILE A 573 -3.29 -13.36 3.81
CA ILE A 573 -2.63 -12.06 3.63
C ILE A 573 -3.58 -11.00 3.09
N LYS A 574 -4.90 -11.24 3.16
CA LYS A 574 -5.90 -10.30 2.67
C LYS A 574 -5.95 -9.06 3.57
N GLY A 575 -5.66 -7.90 3.01
CA GLY A 575 -5.66 -6.61 3.72
C GLY A 575 -4.37 -6.31 4.50
N SER A 576 -3.56 -7.32 4.85
CA SER A 576 -2.24 -7.16 5.49
C SER A 576 -1.07 -7.34 4.52
N GLY A 577 -1.22 -8.12 3.46
CA GLY A 577 -0.22 -8.31 2.41
C GLY A 577 1.11 -8.87 2.92
N ILE A 578 2.22 -8.38 2.34
CA ILE A 578 3.57 -8.71 2.79
C ILE A 578 4.18 -7.58 3.62
N GLY A 579 4.73 -7.94 4.78
CA GLY A 579 5.14 -6.97 5.79
C GLY A 579 3.94 -6.30 6.47
N THR A 580 4.21 -5.61 7.58
CA THR A 580 3.20 -4.90 8.38
C THR A 580 3.22 -3.41 8.06
N SER A 581 2.13 -2.67 8.33
CA SER A 581 2.10 -1.20 8.20
C SER A 581 3.35 -0.51 8.78
N ALA A 582 3.90 -1.01 9.89
CA ALA A 582 5.11 -0.50 10.52
C ALA A 582 6.43 -0.77 9.76
N THR A 583 6.52 -1.83 8.95
CA THR A 583 7.79 -2.32 8.37
C THR A 583 7.95 -2.06 6.88
N ARG A 584 6.86 -1.85 6.12
CA ARG A 584 6.93 -1.69 4.64
C ARG A 584 7.83 -0.52 4.20
N ALA A 585 7.74 0.62 4.89
CA ALA A 585 8.55 1.80 4.60
C ALA A 585 10.05 1.56 4.87
N GLU A 586 10.39 0.93 6.00
CA GLU A 586 11.77 0.59 6.35
C GLU A 586 12.37 -0.46 5.39
N ILE A 587 11.56 -1.42 4.92
CA ILE A 587 12.00 -2.38 3.90
C ILE A 587 12.37 -1.68 2.59
N LEU A 588 11.53 -0.75 2.11
CA LEU A 588 11.82 0.02 0.90
C LEU A 588 13.10 0.87 1.09
N LYS A 589 13.22 1.56 2.22
CA LYS A 589 14.41 2.34 2.59
C LYS A 589 15.66 1.48 2.63
N LYS A 590 15.57 0.26 3.19
CA LYS A 590 16.66 -0.71 3.22
C LYS A 590 17.09 -1.10 1.80
N LEU A 591 16.15 -1.47 0.93
CA LEU A 591 16.44 -1.85 -0.47
C LEU A 591 17.14 -0.73 -1.26
N VAL A 592 16.80 0.52 -0.97
CA VAL A 592 17.49 1.69 -1.55
C VAL A 592 18.88 1.87 -0.91
N SER A 593 19.01 1.72 0.40
CA SER A 593 20.28 1.92 1.12
C SER A 593 21.35 0.90 0.75
N ILE A 594 20.96 -0.33 0.41
CA ILE A 594 21.87 -1.41 -0.03
C ILE A 594 22.03 -1.44 -1.56
N ASP A 595 21.59 -0.40 -2.26
CA ASP A 595 21.71 -0.21 -3.71
C ASP A 595 21.07 -1.33 -4.56
N TYR A 596 19.98 -1.94 -4.08
CA TYR A 596 19.18 -2.87 -4.91
C TYR A 596 18.14 -2.11 -5.74
N LEU A 597 17.60 -1.03 -5.18
CA LEU A 597 16.62 -0.17 -5.83
C LEU A 597 17.13 1.27 -5.84
N ALA A 598 16.83 2.01 -6.90
CA ALA A 598 17.01 3.45 -6.96
C ALA A 598 15.66 4.15 -6.79
N LEU A 599 15.63 5.22 -5.98
CA LEU A 599 14.45 6.06 -5.78
C LEU A 599 14.72 7.47 -6.32
N ASN A 600 13.95 7.89 -7.32
CA ASN A 600 13.98 9.28 -7.77
C ASN A 600 13.20 10.16 -6.77
N LYS A 601 13.91 10.97 -5.97
CA LYS A 601 13.29 11.80 -4.92
C LYS A 601 12.27 12.83 -5.42
N LYS A 602 12.34 13.26 -6.69
CA LYS A 602 11.40 14.25 -7.25
C LYS A 602 10.11 13.61 -7.73
N THR A 603 10.21 12.47 -8.42
CA THR A 603 9.04 11.78 -9.00
C THR A 603 8.50 10.67 -8.11
N GLN A 604 9.27 10.27 -7.09
CA GLN A 604 9.09 9.08 -6.25
C GLN A 604 9.13 7.75 -7.04
N ILE A 605 9.55 7.76 -8.31
CA ILE A 605 9.64 6.55 -9.13
C ILE A 605 10.77 5.65 -8.61
N ILE A 606 10.48 4.35 -8.54
CA ILE A 606 11.42 3.31 -8.17
C ILE A 606 11.83 2.54 -9.42
N THR A 607 13.13 2.29 -9.55
CA THR A 607 13.70 1.40 -10.57
C THR A 607 14.67 0.42 -9.90
N PRO A 608 14.84 -0.79 -10.44
CA PRO A 608 15.95 -1.62 -9.99
C PRO A 608 17.29 -1.00 -10.39
N THR A 609 18.33 -1.28 -9.63
CA THR A 609 19.71 -1.02 -10.03
C THR A 609 20.27 -2.23 -10.76
N GLN A 610 21.43 -2.09 -11.40
CA GLN A 610 22.13 -3.24 -11.99
C GLN A 610 22.40 -4.31 -10.95
N MET A 611 22.87 -3.91 -9.75
CA MET A 611 23.07 -4.84 -8.63
C MET A 611 21.76 -5.52 -8.23
N GLY A 612 20.66 -4.77 -8.12
CA GLY A 612 19.35 -5.31 -7.79
C GLY A 612 18.86 -6.39 -8.75
N GLU A 613 19.03 -6.20 -10.06
CA GLU A 613 18.70 -7.23 -11.05
C GLU A 613 19.62 -8.46 -10.95
N MET A 614 20.92 -8.26 -10.72
CA MET A 614 21.83 -9.37 -10.51
C MET A 614 21.45 -10.18 -9.27
N ILE A 615 21.05 -9.51 -8.18
CA ILE A 615 20.57 -10.19 -6.97
C ILE A 615 19.24 -10.90 -7.24
N TYR A 616 18.34 -10.31 -8.03
CA TYR A 616 17.13 -10.99 -8.47
C TYR A 616 17.45 -12.29 -9.21
N ASP A 617 18.37 -12.27 -10.17
CA ASP A 617 18.75 -13.48 -10.93
C ASP A 617 19.42 -14.53 -10.05
N VAL A 618 20.33 -14.09 -9.17
CA VAL A 618 20.94 -14.97 -8.17
C VAL A 618 19.86 -15.67 -7.33
N VAL A 619 18.86 -14.94 -6.85
CA VAL A 619 17.78 -15.53 -6.05
C VAL A 619 16.86 -16.40 -6.91
N SER A 620 16.50 -15.97 -8.12
CA SER A 620 15.67 -16.73 -9.06
C SER A 620 16.27 -18.12 -9.31
N ASP A 621 17.58 -18.19 -9.51
CA ASP A 621 18.26 -19.42 -9.92
C ASP A 621 18.80 -20.23 -8.73
N SER A 622 18.55 -19.79 -7.49
CA SER A 622 19.04 -20.48 -6.28
C SER A 622 17.96 -20.72 -5.22
N ILE A 623 17.11 -19.72 -4.93
CA ILE A 623 16.03 -19.76 -3.93
C ILE A 623 14.80 -18.97 -4.44
N LYS A 624 14.30 -19.34 -5.63
CA LYS A 624 13.14 -18.70 -6.29
C LYS A 624 11.95 -18.38 -5.37
N PRO A 625 11.54 -19.25 -4.41
CA PRO A 625 10.41 -18.95 -3.54
C PRO A 625 10.51 -17.61 -2.78
N LEU A 626 11.71 -17.07 -2.53
CA LEU A 626 11.88 -15.76 -1.86
C LEU A 626 11.37 -14.57 -2.69
N LEU A 627 11.15 -14.76 -4.00
CA LEU A 627 10.61 -13.73 -4.89
C LEU A 627 9.08 -13.71 -4.92
N ASN A 628 8.41 -14.73 -4.35
CA ASN A 628 6.96 -14.92 -4.47
C ASN A 628 6.24 -14.61 -3.14
N PRO A 629 5.19 -13.76 -3.12
CA PRO A 629 4.42 -13.47 -1.92
C PRO A 629 3.70 -14.70 -1.33
N ALA A 630 3.44 -15.75 -2.12
CA ALA A 630 2.85 -17.00 -1.64
C ALA A 630 3.70 -17.68 -0.56
N LEU A 631 5.03 -17.53 -0.60
CA LEU A 631 5.89 -18.04 0.48
C LEU A 631 5.58 -17.33 1.79
N THR A 632 5.44 -16.00 1.76
CA THR A 632 5.03 -15.21 2.93
C THR A 632 3.65 -15.64 3.44
N ALA A 633 2.68 -15.79 2.54
CA ALA A 633 1.34 -16.20 2.92
C ALA A 633 1.33 -17.58 3.61
N SER A 634 2.13 -18.53 3.12
CA SER A 634 2.23 -19.86 3.71
C SER A 634 2.82 -19.84 5.14
N TRP A 635 3.84 -19.03 5.39
CA TRP A 635 4.41 -18.92 6.75
C TRP A 635 3.47 -18.18 7.70
N GLU A 636 2.79 -17.10 7.27
CA GLU A 636 1.80 -16.41 8.10
C GLU A 636 0.59 -17.30 8.42
N LYS A 637 0.16 -18.16 7.48
CA LYS A 637 -0.84 -19.20 7.75
C LYS A 637 -0.39 -20.11 8.89
N GLY A 638 0.84 -20.62 8.82
CA GLY A 638 1.40 -21.47 9.86
C GLY A 638 1.46 -20.79 11.22
N LEU A 639 1.84 -19.51 11.27
CA LEU A 639 1.89 -18.73 12.51
C LEU A 639 0.48 -18.50 13.10
N THR A 640 -0.52 -18.29 12.24
CA THR A 640 -1.92 -18.19 12.65
C THR A 640 -2.39 -19.49 13.27
N MET A 641 -2.09 -20.63 12.64
CA MET A 641 -2.41 -21.95 13.17
C MET A 641 -1.74 -22.22 14.54
N VAL A 642 -0.52 -21.69 14.78
CA VAL A 642 0.12 -21.75 16.11
C VAL A 642 -0.64 -20.88 17.12
N ALA A 643 -0.97 -19.64 16.75
CA ALA A 643 -1.70 -18.72 17.62
C ALA A 643 -3.09 -19.27 18.02
N GLU A 644 -3.74 -20.00 17.12
CA GLU A 644 -5.02 -20.69 17.35
C GLU A 644 -4.86 -22.04 18.09
N GLY A 645 -3.64 -22.53 18.29
CA GLY A 645 -3.37 -23.84 18.90
C GLY A 645 -3.67 -25.04 18.01
N THR A 646 -3.84 -24.84 16.70
CA THR A 646 -4.12 -25.90 15.71
C THR A 646 -2.87 -26.73 15.38
N ILE A 647 -1.68 -26.11 15.43
CA ILE A 647 -0.39 -26.80 15.34
C ILE A 647 0.53 -26.35 16.46
N THR A 648 1.52 -27.18 16.79
CA THR A 648 2.49 -26.85 17.85
C THR A 648 3.65 -26.02 17.32
N SER A 649 4.33 -25.32 18.24
CA SER A 649 5.57 -24.59 17.95
C SER A 649 6.66 -25.50 17.36
N ASP A 650 6.75 -26.75 17.82
CA ASP A 650 7.72 -27.73 17.35
C ASP A 650 7.46 -28.18 15.91
N GLU A 651 6.19 -28.41 15.55
CA GLU A 651 5.80 -28.75 14.19
C GLU A 651 6.16 -27.63 13.20
N TYR A 652 5.90 -26.38 13.59
CA TYR A 652 6.28 -25.21 12.80
C TYR A 652 7.80 -25.11 12.67
N MET A 653 8.53 -25.20 13.79
CA MET A 653 9.99 -25.13 13.79
C MET A 653 10.63 -26.20 12.93
N LYS A 654 10.15 -27.45 12.98
CA LYS A 654 10.65 -28.54 12.14
C LYS A 654 10.52 -28.21 10.65
N LYS A 655 9.34 -27.72 10.23
CA LYS A 655 9.13 -27.28 8.83
C LYS A 655 10.07 -26.15 8.44
N LEU A 656 10.29 -25.18 9.33
CA LEU A 656 11.19 -24.05 9.13
C LEU A 656 12.65 -24.49 9.00
N THR A 657 13.15 -25.30 9.93
CA THR A 657 14.54 -25.79 9.91
C THR A 657 14.79 -26.69 8.70
N ASP A 658 13.84 -27.53 8.33
CA ASP A 658 13.92 -28.37 7.13
C ASP A 658 13.93 -27.53 5.84
N PHE A 659 13.13 -26.47 5.78
CA PHE A 659 13.13 -25.55 4.64
C PHE A 659 14.46 -24.81 4.52
N VAL A 660 14.92 -24.18 5.61
CA VAL A 660 16.17 -23.41 5.63
C VAL A 660 17.37 -24.31 5.37
N GLY A 661 17.44 -25.48 6.01
CA GLY A 661 18.53 -26.43 5.86
C GLY A 661 18.63 -26.98 4.43
N ARG A 662 17.52 -27.46 3.86
CA ARG A 662 17.50 -27.98 2.48
C ARG A 662 17.90 -26.91 1.47
N ARG A 663 17.30 -25.71 1.53
CA ARG A 663 17.62 -24.64 0.58
C ARG A 663 19.08 -24.19 0.69
N THR A 664 19.60 -24.05 1.91
CA THR A 664 21.01 -23.70 2.13
C THR A 664 21.95 -24.75 1.54
N ASN A 665 21.68 -26.03 1.75
CA ASN A 665 22.50 -27.12 1.21
C ASN A 665 22.44 -27.23 -0.32
N ILE A 666 21.26 -27.00 -0.92
CA ILE A 666 21.13 -26.91 -2.38
C ILE A 666 22.04 -25.80 -2.91
N VAL A 667 21.98 -24.59 -2.36
CA VAL A 667 22.81 -23.46 -2.83
C VAL A 667 24.31 -23.75 -2.74
N LYS A 668 24.76 -24.43 -1.67
CA LYS A 668 26.17 -24.85 -1.52
C LYS A 668 26.64 -25.68 -2.73
N GLN A 669 25.78 -26.56 -3.22
CA GLN A 669 26.06 -27.51 -4.30
C GLN A 669 25.85 -26.93 -5.72
N LEU A 670 25.17 -25.79 -5.87
CA LEU A 670 24.92 -25.18 -7.18
C LEU A 670 26.23 -24.72 -7.86
N ASN A 671 26.34 -24.94 -9.17
CA ASN A 671 27.44 -24.45 -10.00
C ASN A 671 26.87 -23.73 -11.24
N ASN A 672 26.11 -22.67 -11.01
CA ASN A 672 25.36 -21.91 -12.02
C ASN A 672 25.98 -20.54 -12.35
N GLN A 673 27.22 -20.26 -11.95
CA GLN A 673 27.86 -18.96 -12.15
C GLN A 673 27.92 -18.60 -13.64
N GLN A 674 28.25 -19.54 -14.53
CA GLN A 674 28.31 -19.26 -15.96
C GLN A 674 26.96 -18.80 -16.54
N ILE A 675 25.85 -19.35 -16.05
CA ILE A 675 24.49 -18.95 -16.44
C ILE A 675 24.21 -17.53 -15.93
N LEU A 676 24.53 -17.27 -14.67
CA LEU A 676 24.36 -15.96 -14.05
C LEU A 676 25.16 -14.87 -14.78
N PHE A 677 26.41 -15.13 -15.16
CA PHE A 677 27.21 -14.15 -15.91
C PHE A 677 26.56 -13.77 -17.25
N ARG A 678 25.94 -14.72 -17.96
CA ARG A 678 25.19 -14.42 -19.20
C ARG A 678 23.99 -13.52 -18.92
N GLN A 679 23.21 -13.80 -17.87
CA GLN A 679 22.09 -12.95 -17.46
C GLN A 679 22.58 -11.56 -17.03
N PHE A 680 23.72 -11.48 -16.34
CA PHE A 680 24.33 -10.20 -15.95
C PHE A 680 24.71 -9.37 -17.19
N ASP A 681 25.31 -10.00 -18.21
CA ASP A 681 25.65 -9.36 -19.49
C ASP A 681 24.41 -8.89 -20.26
N GLU A 682 23.33 -9.68 -20.25
CA GLU A 682 22.06 -9.27 -20.85
C GLU A 682 21.47 -8.05 -20.14
N ASN A 683 21.47 -8.05 -18.81
CA ASN A 683 20.91 -6.97 -18.03
C ASN A 683 21.78 -5.70 -18.06
N ALA A 684 23.10 -5.84 -18.12
CA ALA A 684 24.06 -4.72 -18.14
C ALA A 684 23.80 -3.74 -19.29
N LYS A 685 23.26 -4.21 -20.41
CA LYS A 685 22.89 -3.40 -21.58
C LYS A 685 21.92 -2.27 -21.23
N TYR A 686 21.07 -2.45 -20.21
CA TYR A 686 20.10 -1.44 -19.76
C TYR A 686 20.69 -0.40 -18.78
N TYR A 687 21.91 -0.63 -18.29
CA TYR A 687 22.57 0.20 -17.28
C TYR A 687 23.83 0.91 -17.80
N ALA A 688 24.32 0.53 -18.98
CA ALA A 688 25.41 1.24 -19.64
C ALA A 688 25.01 2.69 -19.90
N LYS A 689 25.83 3.65 -19.43
CA LYS A 689 25.67 5.06 -19.78
C LYS A 689 25.72 5.17 -21.30
N GLN A 690 24.67 5.68 -21.93
CA GLN A 690 24.77 6.11 -23.33
C GLN A 690 25.98 7.05 -23.44
N PRO A 691 26.90 6.84 -24.39
CA PRO A 691 27.94 7.82 -24.65
C PRO A 691 27.24 9.15 -24.91
N ALA A 692 27.66 10.20 -24.21
CA ALA A 692 27.18 11.54 -24.47
C ALA A 692 27.29 11.77 -25.98
N ARG A 693 26.17 12.07 -26.65
CA ARG A 693 26.21 12.62 -28.01
C ARG A 693 27.15 13.81 -27.94
N THR A 694 28.37 13.64 -28.45
CA THR A 694 29.30 14.72 -28.69
C THR A 694 28.53 15.73 -29.51
N ALA A 695 28.30 16.91 -28.91
CA ALA A 695 27.72 18.03 -29.62
C ALA A 695 28.54 18.22 -30.88
N ALA A 696 27.89 18.05 -32.04
CA ALA A 696 28.50 18.37 -33.32
C ALA A 696 29.02 19.81 -33.21
N ARG A 697 30.34 19.97 -33.25
CA ARG A 697 30.97 21.27 -33.46
C ARG A 697 30.34 21.83 -34.72
N LYS A 698 29.53 22.88 -34.57
CA LYS A 698 29.24 23.80 -35.66
C LYS A 698 30.59 24.39 -36.06
N GLU A 699 31.08 24.01 -37.23
CA GLU A 699 32.12 24.76 -37.91
C GLU A 699 31.55 26.14 -38.21
N ASP A 700 32.09 27.15 -37.54
CA ASP A 700 31.87 28.55 -37.86
C ASP A 700 32.46 28.82 -39.24
N THR A 701 31.60 28.88 -40.26
CA THR A 701 31.93 29.51 -41.54
C THR A 701 32.09 31.01 -41.30
N LYS A 702 33.34 31.45 -41.15
CA LYS A 702 33.74 32.86 -41.23
C LYS A 702 33.25 33.44 -42.57
N LYS A 703 32.32 34.39 -42.50
CA LYS A 703 32.07 35.35 -43.58
C LYS A 703 33.23 36.33 -43.65
N GLU A 704 33.94 36.36 -44.78
CA GLU A 704 34.84 37.45 -45.16
C GLU A 704 34.08 38.78 -45.29
N PRO A 705 34.68 39.92 -44.92
CA PRO A 705 34.10 41.23 -45.16
C PRO A 705 34.40 41.69 -46.60
N GLU A 706 33.38 42.22 -47.26
CA GLU A 706 33.48 42.88 -48.57
C GLU A 706 34.53 44.01 -48.56
N ALA A 707 35.52 43.89 -49.42
CA ALA A 707 36.45 44.96 -49.73
C ALA A 707 35.74 46.04 -50.58
N ARG A 708 35.72 47.26 -50.07
CA ARG A 708 35.39 48.46 -50.84
C ARG A 708 36.50 48.74 -51.87
N LYS A 709 36.04 49.07 -53.08
CA LYS A 709 36.78 49.67 -54.19
C LYS A 709 37.89 50.65 -53.75
N ALA A 710 39.11 50.39 -54.20
CA ALA A 710 39.93 51.29 -55.03
C ALA A 710 40.89 50.43 -55.84
#